data_AF-A0A928M850-F1
#
_entry.id   AF-A0A928M850-F1
#
_cell.length_a   1.000
_cell.length_b   1.000
_cell.length_c   1.000
_cell.angle_alpha   90.00
_cell.angle_beta   90.00
_cell.angle_gamma   90.00
#
_symmetry.space_group_name_H-M   'P 1'
#
loop_
_entity.id
_entity.type
_entity.pdbx_description
1 polymer ?
#
loop_
_entity_poly.entity_id
_entity_poly.type
_entity_poly.pdbx_seq_one_letter_code
_entity_poly.pdbx_strand_id
1 'polypeptide(L)'
;MSMEFHDIEIPRRRTEYALPLDLALYFRWQEEPAGLLLEITGAGEDCHYEGRGRVALADGFIRVPELSILDPFLLEHRLIPARYFKIFFRAQYPKLRMSGLLVDCELRLAETPVVLFTIRSLREDRATYDLRWNAPRNELRTIPGFDGYVAAGNLLYRGILRELLAIPHQMDGAYTAEGQELRRLQALYHTAPHLFDVRDPAFTARRAEPEPENDPVQKIFDASAPSRRKTRDWGGPAILRTGVTPQNRPGTSKFVHFVVEAKRLVNAPAPPATFVPFVCYWPTYGNMSREQRAWYFYWRNEFYRGNPLKADLSYIFVAVYEIINRAYPVGRESLERMLSLWETYREAFPRLDFYMSQWCVDYVIANELDFSFSEVLRRIPLAVANMRPCLEIYVNDSLKEGLHTLPFDVLCEFSDYKLRQSRFYPGHEDLLRRGVTAALSEVDRSLREAKQVGLLEYLAPRPRREVWEAYTGAVVGRSAAKRVEMELIPYSRHPGIRAFLGNVMRYVENALRKQEKYAGRLRGIELSAAVTRAIDRALSAKTAEVRAQEETPAILIDLSRAAELERDSWDNTRRLIDAVQESQPEEELPAFDLPQPEPEPVPMPLPEEDAAPVSGEGFAALAAQLQPVHRELLAAMLRGEDSVALAAIAMQAFSFPEALYDDINELAADTIGDILIDAESNEIYEEHRDALAAELK
;
A
#
# COMPACT_ATOMS: atom_id res chain seq x y z
N MET A 1 25.53 53.93 -30.08
CA MET A 1 24.59 53.53 -31.14
C MET A 1 23.63 52.54 -30.52
N SER A 2 22.41 52.98 -30.23
CA SER A 2 21.31 52.13 -29.78
C SER A 2 20.83 51.29 -30.97
N MET A 3 20.89 49.95 -30.86
CA MET A 3 20.12 49.10 -31.78
C MET A 3 18.66 49.20 -31.34
N GLU A 4 17.84 49.84 -32.17
CA GLU A 4 16.39 49.86 -32.00
C GLU A 4 15.83 48.48 -32.32
N PHE A 5 14.85 48.06 -31.53
CA PHE A 5 14.16 46.76 -31.56
C PHE A 5 13.42 46.44 -32.88
N HIS A 6 13.54 47.27 -33.91
CA HIS A 6 12.77 47.18 -35.16
C HIS A 6 13.40 46.31 -36.24
N ASP A 7 14.65 45.85 -36.04
CA ASP A 7 15.36 44.96 -36.98
C ASP A 7 15.25 43.46 -36.62
N ILE A 8 14.45 43.10 -35.63
CA ILE A 8 14.18 41.69 -35.31
C ILE A 8 13.11 41.19 -36.28
N GLU A 9 13.51 40.41 -37.28
CA GLU A 9 12.58 39.64 -38.12
C GLU A 9 11.77 38.68 -37.23
N ILE A 10 10.56 39.11 -36.84
CA ILE A 10 9.63 38.26 -36.10
C ILE A 10 9.16 37.16 -37.06
N PRO A 11 9.47 35.88 -36.79
CA PRO A 11 9.00 34.78 -37.64
C PRO A 11 7.47 34.80 -37.67
N ARG A 12 6.88 34.65 -38.86
CA ARG A 12 5.42 34.56 -39.01
C ARG A 12 4.88 33.48 -38.07
N ARG A 13 3.87 33.84 -37.27
CA ARG A 13 3.18 32.92 -36.37
C ARG A 13 2.67 31.74 -37.19
N ARG A 14 3.26 30.56 -37.02
CA ARG A 14 2.82 29.33 -37.67
C ARG A 14 1.42 28.98 -37.15
N THR A 15 0.47 28.81 -38.06
CA THR A 15 -0.92 28.49 -37.72
C THR A 15 -1.02 27.01 -37.34
N GLU A 16 -1.70 26.69 -36.24
CA GLU A 16 -2.06 25.30 -35.93
C GLU A 16 -3.28 24.92 -36.78
N TYR A 17 -3.13 23.92 -37.63
CA TYR A 17 -4.20 23.43 -38.49
C TYR A 17 -4.88 22.21 -37.87
N ALA A 18 -6.18 22.07 -38.13
CA ALA A 18 -6.90 20.84 -37.81
C ALA A 18 -6.34 19.66 -38.63
N LEU A 19 -6.46 18.45 -38.09
CA LEU A 19 -5.97 17.21 -38.70
C LEU A 19 -6.48 17.05 -40.16
N PRO A 20 -5.61 17.12 -41.18
CA PRO A 20 -6.03 16.96 -42.57
C PRO A 20 -6.44 15.51 -42.87
N LEU A 21 -7.45 15.34 -43.73
CA LEU A 21 -7.94 14.01 -44.13
C LEU A 21 -6.92 13.24 -44.99
N ASP A 22 -5.93 13.93 -45.55
CA ASP A 22 -4.92 13.45 -46.48
C ASP A 22 -3.54 13.23 -45.84
N LEU A 23 -3.38 13.51 -44.54
CA LEU A 23 -2.15 13.23 -43.80
C LEU A 23 -2.05 11.73 -43.47
N ALA A 24 -0.99 11.10 -43.97
CA ALA A 24 -0.68 9.70 -43.69
C ALA A 24 0.66 9.55 -42.97
N LEU A 25 0.66 8.65 -41.97
CA LEU A 25 1.87 8.23 -41.27
C LEU A 25 2.21 6.81 -41.72
N TYR A 26 3.40 6.65 -42.29
CA TYR A 26 3.91 5.38 -42.74
C TYR A 26 5.15 5.00 -41.93
N PHE A 27 5.12 3.82 -41.31
CA PHE A 27 6.27 3.28 -40.58
C PHE A 27 6.97 2.21 -41.45
N ARG A 28 8.08 2.60 -42.08
CA ARG A 28 8.88 1.75 -42.97
C ARG A 28 9.89 0.91 -42.18
N TRP A 29 10.03 -0.36 -42.50
CA TRP A 29 11.01 -1.24 -41.87
C TRP A 29 12.41 -1.01 -42.42
N GLN A 30 13.39 -0.96 -41.53
CA GLN A 30 14.80 -0.88 -41.86
C GLN A 30 15.58 -1.95 -41.08
N GLU A 31 16.39 -2.75 -41.79
CA GLU A 31 17.14 -3.87 -41.19
C GLU A 31 18.39 -3.40 -40.43
N GLU A 32 19.08 -2.36 -40.89
CA GLU A 32 20.28 -1.82 -40.23
C GLU A 32 20.29 -0.28 -40.20
N PRO A 33 20.21 0.36 -39.00
CA PRO A 33 19.87 -0.26 -37.71
C PRO A 33 18.42 -0.76 -37.68
N ALA A 34 18.20 -1.91 -37.04
CA ALA A 34 16.89 -2.55 -36.91
C ALA A 34 15.86 -1.62 -36.26
N GLY A 35 14.90 -1.12 -37.03
CA GLY A 35 13.91 -0.16 -36.56
C GLY A 35 12.82 0.20 -37.57
N LEU A 36 11.83 0.96 -37.11
CA LEU A 36 10.76 1.52 -37.94
C LEU A 36 11.01 3.00 -38.17
N LEU A 37 11.25 3.38 -39.42
CA LEU A 37 11.43 4.75 -39.86
C LEU A 37 10.06 5.40 -40.08
N LEU A 38 9.83 6.55 -39.48
CA LEU A 38 8.63 7.35 -39.69
C LEU A 38 8.77 8.18 -40.97
N GLU A 39 7.88 7.91 -41.92
CA GLU A 39 7.64 8.68 -43.12
C GLU A 39 6.26 9.34 -43.02
N ILE A 40 6.18 10.62 -43.37
CA ILE A 40 4.96 11.41 -43.28
C ILE A 40 4.66 11.93 -44.67
N THR A 41 3.44 11.69 -45.16
CA THR A 41 3.00 12.16 -46.46
C THR A 41 1.71 12.97 -46.32
N GLY A 42 1.66 14.13 -46.95
CA GLY A 42 0.46 14.97 -47.12
C GLY A 42 0.32 15.36 -48.59
N ALA A 43 -0.83 15.89 -49.03
CA ALA A 43 -1.09 16.19 -50.44
C ALA A 43 -0.20 17.35 -50.97
N GLY A 44 1.02 17.02 -51.37
CA GLY A 44 1.91 17.90 -52.15
C GLY A 44 2.87 18.80 -51.36
N GLU A 45 2.98 18.62 -50.03
CA GLU A 45 3.88 19.41 -49.18
C GLU A 45 4.91 18.54 -48.44
N ASP A 46 6.13 19.07 -48.24
CA ASP A 46 7.18 18.45 -47.44
C ASP A 46 6.83 18.46 -45.95
N CYS A 47 6.13 17.40 -45.51
CA CYS A 47 5.75 17.20 -44.12
C CYS A 47 6.91 16.61 -43.31
N HIS A 48 7.25 17.21 -42.18
CA HIS A 48 8.26 16.64 -41.28
C HIS A 48 7.91 16.76 -39.81
N TYR A 49 8.40 15.81 -39.02
CA TYR A 49 8.18 15.79 -37.58
C TYR A 49 9.14 16.76 -36.88
N GLU A 50 8.60 17.68 -36.09
CA GLU A 50 9.37 18.68 -35.32
C GLU A 50 9.40 18.38 -33.80
N GLY A 51 8.80 17.26 -33.37
CA GLY A 51 8.69 16.89 -31.95
C GLY A 51 7.48 17.50 -31.24
N ARG A 52 7.25 17.06 -30.00
CA ARG A 52 6.08 17.43 -29.17
C ARG A 52 4.75 17.12 -29.82
N GLY A 53 4.74 16.06 -30.65
CA GLY A 53 3.62 15.69 -31.49
C GLY A 53 3.37 16.63 -32.66
N ARG A 54 4.29 17.55 -33.02
CA ARG A 54 4.09 18.51 -34.11
C ARG A 54 4.60 17.96 -35.44
N VAL A 55 3.74 18.00 -36.45
CA VAL A 55 4.09 17.77 -37.85
C VAL A 55 4.04 19.11 -38.57
N ALA A 56 5.17 19.57 -39.09
CA ALA A 56 5.26 20.81 -39.84
C ALA A 56 4.68 20.67 -41.25
N LEU A 57 3.98 21.72 -41.68
CA LEU A 57 3.45 21.95 -43.02
C LEU A 57 4.13 23.19 -43.63
N ALA A 58 3.82 23.53 -44.89
CA ALA A 58 4.46 24.65 -45.59
C ALA A 58 4.27 26.03 -44.89
N ASP A 59 3.15 26.25 -44.20
CA ASP A 59 2.81 27.52 -43.54
C ASP A 59 2.30 27.37 -42.09
N GLY A 60 2.40 26.18 -41.50
CA GLY A 60 1.88 25.88 -40.16
C GLY A 60 2.33 24.54 -39.60
N PHE A 61 1.61 24.04 -38.59
CA PHE A 61 1.85 22.71 -38.02
C PHE A 61 0.55 22.04 -37.59
N ILE A 62 0.58 20.72 -37.47
CA ILE A 62 -0.51 19.91 -36.94
C ILE A 62 -0.03 19.24 -35.66
N ARG A 63 -0.91 19.14 -34.67
CA ARG A 63 -0.62 18.43 -33.42
C ARG A 63 -1.24 17.03 -33.43
N VAL A 64 -0.37 16.03 -33.32
CA VAL A 64 -0.67 14.61 -33.11
C VAL A 64 -0.09 14.20 -31.76
N PRO A 65 -0.85 14.36 -30.65
CA PRO A 65 -0.37 14.09 -29.30
C PRO A 65 0.19 12.67 -29.10
N GLU A 66 -0.31 11.69 -29.85
CA GLU A 66 0.12 10.29 -29.78
C GLU A 66 1.58 10.10 -30.22
N LEU A 67 2.09 10.97 -31.10
CA LEU A 67 3.51 10.96 -31.51
C LEU A 67 4.43 11.56 -30.45
N SER A 68 3.92 12.41 -29.53
CA SER A 68 4.74 13.04 -28.49
C SER A 68 5.40 12.04 -27.54
N ILE A 69 4.74 10.89 -27.29
CA ILE A 69 5.31 9.82 -26.46
C ILE A 69 6.51 9.16 -27.15
N LEU A 70 6.59 9.25 -28.48
CA LEU A 70 7.68 8.73 -29.30
C LEU A 70 8.76 9.79 -29.60
N ASP A 71 8.62 11.02 -29.08
CA ASP A 71 9.58 12.12 -29.25
C ASP A 71 11.04 11.74 -29.01
N PRO A 72 11.39 10.98 -27.96
CA PRO A 72 12.78 10.61 -27.71
C PRO A 72 13.44 9.80 -28.85
N PHE A 73 12.65 9.21 -29.75
CA PHE A 73 13.14 8.40 -30.87
C PHE A 73 12.97 9.11 -32.21
N LEU A 74 11.91 9.90 -32.36
CA LEU A 74 11.53 10.51 -33.62
C LEU A 74 12.24 11.85 -33.91
N LEU A 75 12.68 12.56 -32.87
CA LEU A 75 13.33 13.87 -32.99
C LEU A 75 14.71 13.83 -33.66
N GLU A 76 15.53 12.83 -33.34
CA GLU A 76 16.94 12.78 -33.77
C GLU A 76 17.15 11.91 -35.03
N HIS A 77 16.43 10.80 -35.14
CA HIS A 77 16.66 9.80 -36.20
C HIS A 77 15.40 9.37 -36.95
N ARG A 78 14.22 9.89 -36.57
CA ARG A 78 12.90 9.46 -37.10
C ARG A 78 12.69 7.94 -37.03
N LEU A 79 13.42 7.24 -36.17
CA LEU A 79 13.53 5.78 -36.16
C LEU A 79 13.15 5.25 -34.78
N ILE A 80 12.21 4.31 -34.75
CA ILE A 80 11.86 3.55 -33.55
C ILE A 80 12.71 2.29 -33.51
N PRO A 81 13.64 2.13 -32.53
CA PRO A 81 14.47 0.93 -32.46
C PRO A 81 13.68 -0.34 -32.17
N ALA A 82 14.11 -1.47 -32.74
CA ALA A 82 13.46 -2.79 -32.60
C ALA A 82 13.18 -3.22 -31.15
N ARG A 83 14.04 -2.82 -30.19
CA ARG A 83 13.84 -3.08 -28.75
C ARG A 83 12.54 -2.51 -28.17
N TYR A 84 11.94 -1.53 -28.84
CA TYR A 84 10.68 -0.91 -28.42
C TYR A 84 9.45 -1.39 -29.21
N PHE A 85 9.61 -2.31 -30.16
CA PHE A 85 8.50 -2.82 -30.99
C PHE A 85 7.36 -3.43 -30.16
N LYS A 86 7.67 -4.06 -29.01
CA LYS A 86 6.63 -4.59 -28.09
C LYS A 86 5.69 -3.50 -27.60
N ILE A 87 6.23 -2.32 -27.29
CA ILE A 87 5.46 -1.19 -26.78
C ILE A 87 4.75 -0.49 -27.94
N PHE A 88 5.47 -0.28 -29.05
CA PHE A 88 4.91 0.33 -30.26
C PHE A 88 3.68 -0.42 -30.77
N PHE A 89 3.80 -1.72 -31.11
CA PHE A 89 2.68 -2.47 -31.70
C PHE A 89 1.52 -2.74 -30.73
N ARG A 90 1.78 -2.83 -29.42
CA ARG A 90 0.72 -3.15 -28.43
C ARG A 90 0.00 -1.93 -27.87
N ALA A 91 0.67 -0.78 -27.80
CA ALA A 91 0.16 0.39 -27.09
C ALA A 91 0.04 1.62 -28.00
N GLN A 92 1.04 1.91 -28.82
CA GLN A 92 1.09 3.17 -29.57
C GLN A 92 0.45 3.06 -30.96
N TYR A 93 0.73 2.00 -31.71
CA TYR A 93 0.14 1.77 -33.02
C TYR A 93 -1.41 1.70 -32.98
N PRO A 94 -2.05 1.03 -32.00
CA PRO A 94 -3.52 1.07 -31.88
C PRO A 94 -4.06 2.47 -31.56
N LYS A 95 -3.39 3.24 -30.68
CA LYS A 95 -3.80 4.61 -30.34
C LYS A 95 -3.69 5.55 -31.55
N LEU A 96 -2.61 5.45 -32.31
CA LEU A 96 -2.42 6.18 -33.55
C LEU A 96 -3.53 5.86 -34.56
N ARG A 97 -3.94 4.59 -34.71
CA ARG A 97 -5.06 4.22 -35.57
C ARG A 97 -6.43 4.70 -35.07
N MET A 98 -6.58 4.93 -33.76
CA MET A 98 -7.81 5.48 -33.16
C MET A 98 -7.90 7.01 -33.23
N SER A 99 -6.80 7.70 -33.55
CA SER A 99 -6.73 9.17 -33.63
C SER A 99 -7.42 9.77 -34.88
N GLY A 100 -7.90 8.93 -35.80
CA GLY A 100 -8.51 9.36 -37.06
C GLY A 100 -7.53 9.57 -38.22
N LEU A 101 -6.21 9.40 -37.98
CA LEU A 101 -5.17 9.45 -38.99
C LEU A 101 -5.11 8.19 -39.87
N LEU A 102 -4.67 8.36 -41.11
CA LEU A 102 -4.28 7.25 -41.98
C LEU A 102 -2.89 6.75 -41.54
N VAL A 103 -2.87 5.71 -40.72
CA VAL A 103 -1.62 5.14 -40.19
C VAL A 103 -1.43 3.72 -40.72
N ASP A 104 -0.31 3.49 -41.39
CA ASP A 104 0.12 2.17 -41.85
C ASP A 104 1.56 1.88 -41.42
N CYS A 105 1.87 0.59 -41.30
CA CYS A 105 3.19 0.11 -40.91
C CYS A 105 3.53 -1.08 -41.79
N GLU A 106 4.75 -1.07 -42.33
CA GLU A 106 5.25 -2.13 -43.19
C GLU A 106 5.23 -3.46 -42.46
N LEU A 107 5.68 -3.49 -41.20
CA LEU A 107 5.56 -4.66 -40.33
C LEU A 107 4.20 -4.74 -39.65
N ARG A 108 3.59 -5.92 -39.60
CA ARG A 108 2.29 -6.15 -38.95
C ARG A 108 2.35 -7.35 -38.02
N LEU A 109 1.70 -7.26 -36.85
CA LEU A 109 1.52 -8.42 -35.97
C LEU A 109 0.55 -9.41 -36.63
N ALA A 110 0.96 -10.66 -36.75
CA ALA A 110 0.10 -11.72 -37.24
C ALA A 110 -0.99 -12.06 -36.21
N GLU A 111 -2.23 -12.20 -36.66
CA GLU A 111 -3.37 -12.61 -35.83
C GLU A 111 -3.37 -14.13 -35.58
N THR A 112 -2.69 -14.88 -36.44
CA THR A 112 -2.52 -16.33 -36.35
C THR A 112 -1.08 -16.68 -35.96
N PRO A 113 -0.86 -17.81 -35.28
CA PRO A 113 0.49 -18.28 -35.01
C PRO A 113 1.20 -18.66 -36.32
N VAL A 114 2.54 -18.60 -36.33
CA VAL A 114 3.37 -18.97 -37.50
C VAL A 114 3.11 -20.39 -37.98
N VAL A 115 2.77 -21.26 -37.03
CA VAL A 115 2.43 -22.66 -37.23
C VAL A 115 1.30 -23.00 -36.28
N LEU A 116 0.30 -23.72 -36.78
CA LEU A 116 -0.84 -24.17 -36.00
C LEU A 116 -0.88 -25.70 -36.00
N PHE A 117 -0.87 -26.27 -34.79
CA PHE A 117 -1.08 -27.69 -34.54
C PHE A 117 -2.55 -27.91 -34.16
N THR A 118 -3.31 -28.55 -35.02
CA THR A 118 -4.69 -28.96 -34.69
C THR A 118 -4.70 -30.40 -34.22
N ILE A 119 -4.76 -30.62 -32.91
CA ILE A 119 -4.77 -31.98 -32.34
C ILE A 119 -6.17 -32.59 -32.55
N ARG A 120 -6.26 -33.67 -33.32
CA ARG A 120 -7.53 -34.35 -33.66
C ARG A 120 -7.92 -35.41 -32.66
N SER A 121 -6.98 -36.27 -32.26
CA SER A 121 -7.22 -37.29 -31.23
C SER A 121 -5.92 -37.78 -30.61
N LEU A 122 -5.97 -38.13 -29.33
CA LEU A 122 -4.92 -38.84 -28.60
C LEU A 122 -5.40 -40.25 -28.28
N ARG A 123 -4.68 -41.29 -28.73
CA ARG A 123 -4.95 -42.69 -28.40
C ARG A 123 -3.72 -43.34 -27.78
N GLU A 124 -3.83 -43.74 -26.50
CA GLU A 124 -2.86 -44.47 -25.68
C GLU A 124 -1.42 -43.89 -25.66
N ASP A 125 -0.66 -43.96 -26.76
CA ASP A 125 0.69 -43.40 -26.93
C ASP A 125 0.92 -42.73 -28.31
N ARG A 126 -0.16 -42.44 -29.07
CA ARG A 126 -0.12 -41.82 -30.41
C ARG A 126 -1.07 -40.61 -30.48
N ALA A 127 -0.57 -39.45 -30.91
CA ALA A 127 -1.40 -38.28 -31.18
C ALA A 127 -1.52 -38.04 -32.69
N THR A 128 -2.75 -37.89 -33.18
CA THR A 128 -3.01 -37.46 -34.55
C THR A 128 -3.26 -35.95 -34.57
N TYR A 129 -2.56 -35.24 -35.45
CA TYR A 129 -2.65 -33.79 -35.55
C TYR A 129 -2.49 -33.31 -36.99
N ASP A 130 -3.17 -32.21 -37.32
CA ASP A 130 -2.88 -31.47 -38.54
C ASP A 130 -1.86 -30.39 -38.23
N LEU A 131 -0.85 -30.28 -39.06
CA LEU A 131 0.09 -29.18 -39.05
C LEU A 131 -0.23 -28.23 -40.19
N ARG A 132 -0.32 -26.94 -39.88
CA ARG A 132 -0.45 -25.88 -40.89
C ARG A 132 0.55 -24.77 -40.63
N TRP A 133 1.40 -24.52 -41.61
CA TRP A 133 2.33 -23.38 -41.61
C TRP A 133 1.64 -22.17 -42.24
N ASN A 134 1.51 -21.10 -41.46
CA ASN A 134 0.98 -19.83 -41.94
C ASN A 134 2.07 -18.94 -42.54
N ALA A 135 3.34 -19.33 -42.36
CA ALA A 135 4.49 -18.72 -43.04
C ALA A 135 5.51 -19.81 -43.43
N PRO A 136 6.17 -19.67 -44.60
CA PRO A 136 7.15 -20.63 -45.05
C PRO A 136 8.39 -20.60 -44.14
N ARG A 137 8.81 -21.78 -43.69
CA ARG A 137 9.84 -21.95 -42.65
C ARG A 137 11.21 -21.38 -43.03
N ASN A 138 11.54 -21.38 -44.31
CA ASN A 138 12.79 -20.83 -44.86
C ASN A 138 12.83 -19.29 -44.88
N GLU A 139 11.70 -18.61 -44.69
CA GLU A 139 11.62 -17.14 -44.64
C GLU A 139 11.62 -16.59 -43.21
N LEU A 140 11.63 -17.47 -42.19
CA LEU A 140 11.63 -17.05 -40.78
C LEU A 140 12.99 -16.48 -40.37
N ARG A 141 12.98 -15.22 -39.90
CA ARG A 141 14.15 -14.51 -39.41
C ARG A 141 13.91 -13.87 -38.04
N THR A 142 14.97 -13.75 -37.25
CA THR A 142 14.97 -12.98 -36.00
C THR A 142 15.25 -11.51 -36.30
N ILE A 143 14.56 -10.61 -35.60
CA ILE A 143 14.88 -9.20 -35.62
C ILE A 143 15.81 -8.88 -34.44
N PRO A 144 17.04 -8.36 -34.67
CA PRO A 144 17.94 -7.98 -33.60
C PRO A 144 17.29 -6.99 -32.62
N GLY A 145 17.31 -7.32 -31.33
CA GLY A 145 16.70 -6.50 -30.27
C GLY A 145 15.19 -6.72 -30.05
N PHE A 146 14.50 -7.54 -30.85
CA PHE A 146 13.07 -7.82 -30.68
C PHE A 146 12.79 -9.29 -30.29
N ASP A 147 13.07 -9.61 -29.02
CA ASP A 147 13.00 -11.00 -28.53
C ASP A 147 11.58 -11.57 -28.42
N GLY A 148 11.43 -12.86 -28.73
CA GLY A 148 10.18 -13.61 -28.60
C GLY A 148 9.21 -13.45 -29.79
N TYR A 149 9.68 -12.86 -30.88
CA TYR A 149 8.99 -12.76 -32.16
C TYR A 149 9.90 -13.18 -33.31
N VAL A 150 9.29 -13.68 -34.38
CA VAL A 150 9.96 -13.98 -35.65
C VAL A 150 9.25 -13.25 -36.77
N ALA A 151 10.00 -12.80 -37.77
CA ALA A 151 9.47 -12.16 -38.96
C ALA A 151 9.46 -13.14 -40.13
N ALA A 152 8.40 -13.12 -40.93
CA ALA A 152 8.33 -13.77 -42.24
C ALA A 152 7.77 -12.74 -43.23
N GLY A 153 8.59 -12.30 -44.19
CA GLY A 153 8.28 -11.13 -44.99
C GLY A 153 8.00 -9.91 -44.09
N ASN A 154 6.76 -9.41 -44.16
CA ASN A 154 6.27 -8.25 -43.44
C ASN A 154 5.38 -8.60 -42.21
N LEU A 155 5.20 -9.88 -41.90
CA LEU A 155 4.42 -10.36 -40.76
C LEU A 155 5.30 -10.76 -39.59
N LEU A 156 4.90 -10.33 -38.40
CA LEU A 156 5.55 -10.61 -37.13
C LEU A 156 4.72 -11.63 -36.34
N TYR A 157 5.28 -12.82 -36.17
CA TYR A 157 4.67 -13.91 -35.42
C TYR A 157 5.29 -14.02 -34.04
N ARG A 158 4.47 -14.34 -33.05
CA ARG A 158 4.95 -14.68 -31.71
C ARG A 158 5.66 -16.03 -31.74
N GLY A 159 6.87 -16.11 -31.19
CA GLY A 159 7.64 -17.34 -31.12
C GLY A 159 9.14 -17.12 -31.11
N ILE A 160 9.89 -18.19 -30.78
CA ILE A 160 11.35 -18.20 -30.80
C ILE A 160 11.81 -19.00 -32.01
N LEU A 161 12.64 -18.41 -32.88
CA LEU A 161 13.08 -19.03 -34.13
C LEU A 161 13.67 -20.44 -33.91
N ARG A 162 14.49 -20.61 -32.89
CA ARG A 162 15.12 -21.90 -32.58
C ARG A 162 14.11 -23.01 -32.25
N GLU A 163 13.01 -22.66 -31.56
CA GLU A 163 11.95 -23.61 -31.20
C GLU A 163 11.09 -23.97 -32.42
N LEU A 164 10.80 -22.98 -33.27
CA LEU A 164 10.06 -23.17 -34.51
C LEU A 164 10.83 -24.03 -35.52
N LEU A 165 12.15 -23.85 -35.60
CA LEU A 165 13.03 -24.69 -36.41
C LEU A 165 13.25 -26.09 -35.79
N ALA A 166 12.87 -26.33 -34.54
CA ALA A 166 12.93 -27.66 -33.95
C ALA A 166 11.74 -28.56 -34.34
N ILE A 167 10.71 -27.99 -34.99
CA ILE A 167 9.53 -28.74 -35.45
C ILE A 167 9.93 -29.70 -36.58
N PRO A 168 9.63 -31.00 -36.47
CA PRO A 168 10.13 -32.01 -37.41
C PRO A 168 9.47 -31.95 -38.79
N HIS A 169 8.16 -31.67 -38.87
CA HIS A 169 7.45 -31.64 -40.16
C HIS A 169 7.44 -30.24 -40.79
N GLN A 170 7.80 -30.18 -42.07
CA GLN A 170 8.00 -28.94 -42.82
C GLN A 170 6.86 -28.60 -43.79
N MET A 171 5.94 -29.54 -44.04
CA MET A 171 4.83 -29.36 -44.95
C MET A 171 3.50 -29.39 -44.20
N ASP A 172 2.49 -28.78 -44.81
CA ASP A 172 1.11 -28.86 -44.32
C ASP A 172 0.59 -30.28 -44.53
N GLY A 173 -0.06 -30.84 -43.51
CA GLY A 173 -0.55 -32.21 -43.59
C GLY A 173 -1.04 -32.78 -42.27
N ALA A 174 -1.63 -33.97 -42.36
CA ALA A 174 -2.03 -34.76 -41.21
C ALA A 174 -0.90 -35.71 -40.82
N TYR A 175 -0.47 -35.64 -39.56
CA TYR A 175 0.65 -36.38 -39.01
C TYR A 175 0.24 -37.18 -37.77
N THR A 176 1.03 -38.20 -37.45
CA THR A 176 0.87 -39.00 -36.23
C THR A 176 2.17 -38.97 -35.44
N ALA A 177 2.15 -38.41 -34.23
CA ALA A 177 3.30 -38.37 -33.33
C ALA A 177 3.23 -39.51 -32.31
N GLU A 178 4.37 -40.17 -32.07
CA GLU A 178 4.48 -41.30 -31.15
C GLU A 178 5.77 -41.20 -30.32
N GLY A 179 5.77 -41.82 -29.13
CA GLY A 179 6.98 -41.99 -28.33
C GLY A 179 7.72 -40.69 -28.00
N GLN A 180 8.92 -40.49 -28.56
CA GLN A 180 9.73 -39.29 -28.30
C GLN A 180 9.20 -38.04 -29.01
N GLU A 181 8.53 -38.20 -30.16
CA GLU A 181 7.95 -37.08 -30.90
C GLU A 181 6.72 -36.53 -30.18
N LEU A 182 5.87 -37.42 -29.64
CA LEU A 182 4.74 -37.04 -28.79
C LEU A 182 5.19 -36.26 -27.54
N ARG A 183 6.27 -36.70 -26.88
CA ARG A 183 6.85 -36.00 -25.73
C ARG A 183 7.38 -34.61 -26.09
N ARG A 184 8.02 -34.46 -27.25
CA ARG A 184 8.47 -33.14 -27.74
C ARG A 184 7.30 -32.23 -28.08
N LEU A 185 6.24 -32.77 -28.67
CA LEU A 185 5.02 -32.04 -29.00
C LEU A 185 4.29 -31.54 -27.73
N GLN A 186 4.18 -32.39 -26.71
CA GLN A 186 3.63 -32.02 -25.40
C GLN A 186 4.51 -31.00 -24.65
N ALA A 187 5.84 -31.12 -24.74
CA ALA A 187 6.76 -30.12 -24.19
C ALA A 187 6.59 -28.75 -24.88
N LEU A 188 6.45 -28.74 -26.21
CA LEU A 188 6.20 -27.53 -26.99
C LEU A 188 4.83 -26.90 -26.66
N TYR A 189 3.81 -27.72 -26.38
CA TYR A 189 2.51 -27.23 -25.90
C TYR A 189 2.64 -26.50 -24.55
N HIS A 190 3.47 -27.00 -23.63
CA HIS A 190 3.68 -26.35 -22.34
C HIS A 190 4.46 -25.03 -22.43
N THR A 191 5.42 -24.92 -23.36
CA THR A 191 6.21 -23.68 -23.54
C THR A 191 5.51 -22.65 -24.44
N ALA A 192 4.78 -23.12 -25.45
CA ALA A 192 4.15 -22.29 -26.48
C ALA A 192 2.71 -22.75 -26.80
N PRO A 193 1.76 -22.65 -25.85
CA PRO A 193 0.39 -23.16 -26.04
C PRO A 193 -0.39 -22.46 -27.16
N HIS A 194 -0.01 -21.21 -27.48
CA HIS A 194 -0.60 -20.42 -28.56
C HIS A 194 -0.37 -20.98 -29.98
N LEU A 195 0.49 -21.99 -30.15
CA LEU A 195 0.70 -22.70 -31.42
C LEU A 195 -0.30 -23.86 -31.62
N PHE A 196 -1.17 -24.17 -30.65
CA PHE A 196 -2.00 -25.37 -30.65
C PHE A 196 -3.50 -25.04 -30.57
N ASP A 197 -4.28 -25.68 -31.45
CA ASP A 197 -5.74 -25.84 -31.35
C ASP A 197 -6.02 -27.29 -30.92
N VAL A 198 -6.33 -27.49 -29.65
CA VAL A 198 -6.50 -28.83 -29.06
C VAL A 198 -7.99 -29.18 -29.02
N ARG A 199 -8.43 -30.06 -29.92
CA ARG A 199 -9.84 -30.51 -29.97
C ARG A 199 -10.13 -31.70 -29.07
N ASP A 200 -9.09 -32.44 -28.71
CA ASP A 200 -9.15 -33.57 -27.78
C ASP A 200 -8.55 -33.17 -26.42
N PRO A 201 -9.36 -33.00 -25.35
CA PRO A 201 -8.89 -32.61 -24.03
C PRO A 201 -7.83 -33.57 -23.45
N ALA A 202 -7.82 -34.84 -23.87
CA ALA A 202 -6.87 -35.84 -23.40
C ALA A 202 -5.41 -35.49 -23.72
N PHE A 203 -5.16 -34.66 -24.74
CA PHE A 203 -3.83 -34.16 -25.09
C PHE A 203 -3.23 -33.24 -24.01
N THR A 204 -4.07 -32.59 -23.21
CA THR A 204 -3.65 -31.66 -22.15
C THR A 204 -3.57 -32.33 -20.76
N ALA A 205 -4.13 -33.53 -20.62
CA ALA A 205 -4.15 -34.27 -19.37
C ALA A 205 -2.76 -34.89 -19.10
N ARG A 206 -2.13 -34.50 -17.99
CA ARG A 206 -0.96 -35.24 -17.47
C ARG A 206 -1.43 -36.65 -17.11
N ARG A 207 -0.80 -37.69 -17.67
CA ARG A 207 -0.95 -39.09 -17.20
C ARG A 207 -0.65 -39.11 -15.70
N ALA A 208 -1.66 -39.44 -14.88
CA ALA A 208 -1.54 -39.73 -13.46
C ALA A 208 -1.96 -41.19 -13.23
N GLU A 209 -1.23 -41.92 -12.38
CA GLU A 209 -1.58 -43.26 -11.88
C GLU A 209 -2.91 -43.26 -11.07
N PRO A 210 -3.55 -44.43 -10.82
CA PRO A 210 -5.00 -44.53 -10.68
C PRO A 210 -5.55 -44.21 -9.28
N GLU A 211 -6.72 -43.56 -9.24
CA GLU A 211 -7.57 -43.25 -8.07
C GLU A 211 -8.78 -44.19 -7.96
N PRO A 212 -9.50 -44.18 -6.81
CA PRO A 212 -10.83 -43.54 -6.93
C PRO A 212 -11.31 -42.68 -5.74
N GLU A 213 -12.08 -41.65 -6.13
CA GLU A 213 -13.21 -40.98 -5.45
C GLU A 213 -12.93 -39.96 -4.33
N ASN A 214 -12.61 -38.72 -4.72
CA ASN A 214 -13.59 -37.62 -4.93
C ASN A 214 -12.84 -36.27 -4.91
N ASP A 215 -12.57 -35.69 -6.08
CA ASP A 215 -12.04 -34.31 -6.15
C ASP A 215 -12.40 -33.64 -7.52
N PRO A 216 -12.34 -32.30 -7.66
CA PRO A 216 -13.48 -31.49 -8.01
C PRO A 216 -13.16 -30.68 -9.27
N VAL A 217 -13.28 -31.27 -10.45
CA VAL A 217 -13.05 -30.56 -11.72
C VAL A 217 -14.35 -30.41 -12.49
N GLN A 218 -15.32 -29.78 -11.85
CA GLN A 218 -16.53 -29.22 -12.47
C GLN A 218 -16.41 -27.69 -12.64
N LYS A 219 -15.20 -27.14 -12.85
CA LYS A 219 -14.98 -25.67 -12.91
C LYS A 219 -13.89 -25.23 -13.89
N ILE A 220 -13.90 -25.70 -15.15
CA ILE A 220 -13.20 -25.00 -16.25
C ILE A 220 -14.07 -24.99 -17.51
N PHE A 221 -15.30 -24.48 -17.39
CA PHE A 221 -16.10 -23.90 -18.48
C PHE A 221 -16.99 -22.85 -17.83
N ASP A 222 -16.41 -21.69 -17.53
CA ASP A 222 -17.11 -20.44 -17.21
C ASP A 222 -16.08 -19.30 -17.25
N ALA A 223 -15.55 -19.04 -18.45
CA ALA A 223 -14.74 -17.87 -18.74
C ALA A 223 -15.52 -16.92 -19.66
N SER A 224 -16.72 -16.56 -19.22
CA SER A 224 -17.43 -15.32 -19.56
C SER A 224 -18.12 -14.75 -18.32
N ALA A 225 -17.44 -14.85 -17.16
CA ALA A 225 -17.87 -14.25 -15.90
C ALA A 225 -16.67 -13.53 -15.23
N PRO A 226 -16.90 -12.40 -14.54
CA PRO A 226 -15.83 -11.66 -13.86
C PRO A 226 -15.13 -12.55 -12.84
N SER A 227 -13.81 -12.39 -12.69
CA SER A 227 -12.95 -13.20 -11.82
C SER A 227 -13.66 -13.60 -10.53
N ARG A 228 -13.82 -14.91 -10.27
CA ARG A 228 -14.43 -15.40 -9.02
C ARG A 228 -13.69 -14.78 -7.83
N ARG A 229 -14.37 -13.83 -7.18
CA ARG A 229 -13.96 -13.21 -5.92
C ARG A 229 -13.76 -14.33 -4.91
N LYS A 230 -12.52 -14.58 -4.47
CA LYS A 230 -12.30 -15.37 -3.27
C LYS A 230 -12.85 -14.56 -2.11
N THR A 231 -13.90 -15.06 -1.47
CA THR A 231 -14.53 -14.41 -0.31
C THR A 231 -14.19 -15.22 0.93
N ARG A 232 -13.73 -14.52 1.96
CA ARG A 232 -13.43 -15.11 3.26
C ARG A 232 -14.36 -14.53 4.31
N ASP A 233 -14.94 -15.41 5.11
CA ASP A 233 -15.70 -15.07 6.32
C ASP A 233 -14.73 -14.97 7.51
N TRP A 234 -14.94 -13.98 8.37
CA TRP A 234 -14.14 -13.72 9.58
C TRP A 234 -14.87 -14.13 10.87
N GLY A 235 -16.09 -14.67 10.75
CA GLY A 235 -16.80 -15.35 11.83
C GLY A 235 -17.16 -14.46 13.00
N GLY A 236 -17.51 -13.19 12.76
CA GLY A 236 -17.95 -12.23 13.78
C GLY A 236 -19.06 -11.30 13.29
N PRO A 237 -19.68 -10.51 14.19
CA PRO A 237 -20.87 -9.74 13.88
C PRO A 237 -20.59 -8.49 13.03
N ALA A 238 -19.35 -8.00 13.01
CA ALA A 238 -19.01 -6.77 12.30
C ALA A 238 -18.40 -7.04 10.92
N ILE A 239 -17.42 -7.94 10.78
CA ILE A 239 -16.85 -8.30 9.48
C ILE A 239 -17.56 -9.54 8.93
N LEU A 240 -18.32 -9.37 7.86
CA LEU A 240 -19.07 -10.49 7.24
C LEU A 240 -18.24 -11.21 6.19
N ARG A 241 -17.65 -10.47 5.25
CA ARG A 241 -16.79 -11.06 4.21
C ARG A 241 -15.76 -10.07 3.70
N THR A 242 -14.59 -10.60 3.33
CA THR A 242 -13.59 -9.85 2.56
C THR A 242 -13.33 -10.51 1.22
N GLY A 243 -13.23 -9.71 0.17
CA GLY A 243 -12.78 -10.09 -1.16
C GLY A 243 -11.50 -9.35 -1.51
N VAL A 244 -10.59 -10.04 -2.20
CA VAL A 244 -9.34 -9.46 -2.69
C VAL A 244 -9.28 -9.64 -4.20
N THR A 245 -9.02 -8.54 -4.92
CA THR A 245 -8.81 -8.57 -6.37
C THR A 245 -7.44 -8.01 -6.72
N PRO A 246 -6.70 -8.62 -7.68
CA PRO A 246 -5.47 -8.03 -8.19
C PRO A 246 -5.76 -6.64 -8.78
N GLN A 247 -4.92 -5.66 -8.46
CA GLN A 247 -5.06 -4.32 -9.02
C GLN A 247 -3.92 -4.06 -10.01
N ASN A 248 -4.28 -3.66 -11.23
CA ASN A 248 -3.32 -3.14 -12.20
C ASN A 248 -3.04 -1.67 -11.88
N ARG A 249 -2.29 -1.42 -10.80
CA ARG A 249 -1.75 -0.08 -10.56
C ARG A 249 -0.59 0.16 -11.55
N PRO A 250 -0.57 1.26 -12.32
CA PRO A 250 0.61 1.64 -13.08
C PRO A 250 1.72 2.02 -12.09
N GLY A 251 2.52 1.03 -11.69
CA GLY A 251 3.67 1.27 -10.83
C GLY A 251 4.70 2.15 -11.54
N THR A 252 5.28 3.09 -10.81
CA THR A 252 6.44 3.86 -11.29
C THR A 252 7.62 2.91 -11.51
N SER A 253 8.53 3.24 -12.44
CA SER A 253 9.76 2.47 -12.67
C SER A 253 10.57 2.29 -11.39
N LYS A 254 10.58 3.30 -10.52
CA LYS A 254 11.22 3.31 -9.20
C LYS A 254 10.71 2.18 -8.29
N PHE A 255 9.39 1.97 -8.21
CA PHE A 255 8.81 0.93 -7.34
C PHE A 255 9.10 -0.48 -7.86
N VAL A 256 9.11 -0.66 -9.19
CA VAL A 256 9.48 -1.94 -9.81
C VAL A 256 10.94 -2.28 -9.52
N HIS A 257 11.84 -1.30 -9.62
CA HIS A 257 13.26 -1.49 -9.30
C HIS A 257 13.47 -1.90 -7.84
N PHE A 258 12.82 -1.18 -6.90
CA PHE A 258 12.89 -1.51 -5.48
C PHE A 258 12.48 -2.96 -5.19
N VAL A 259 11.36 -3.44 -5.76
CA VAL A 259 10.90 -4.82 -5.53
C VAL A 259 11.91 -5.87 -5.99
N VAL A 260 12.56 -5.66 -7.13
CA VAL A 260 13.59 -6.57 -7.65
C VAL A 260 14.82 -6.56 -6.74
N GLU A 261 15.26 -5.37 -6.34
CA GLU A 261 16.41 -5.18 -5.48
C GLU A 261 16.19 -5.77 -4.08
N ALA A 262 15.00 -5.59 -3.50
CA ALA A 262 14.67 -6.10 -2.17
C ALA A 262 14.73 -7.62 -2.10
N LYS A 263 14.18 -8.31 -3.11
CA LYS A 263 14.24 -9.77 -3.23
C LYS A 263 15.68 -10.29 -3.37
N ARG A 264 16.55 -9.53 -4.05
CA ARG A 264 17.96 -9.90 -4.21
C ARG A 264 18.76 -9.72 -2.92
N LEU A 265 18.44 -8.69 -2.12
CA LEU A 265 19.26 -8.26 -0.98
C LEU A 265 18.71 -8.68 0.38
N VAL A 266 17.61 -9.44 0.40
CA VAL A 266 17.00 -9.94 1.64
C VAL A 266 17.99 -10.73 2.51
N ASN A 267 18.92 -11.46 1.88
CA ASN A 267 19.95 -12.27 2.54
C ASN A 267 21.36 -11.69 2.39
N ALA A 268 21.50 -10.42 2.03
CA ALA A 268 22.81 -9.80 1.88
C ALA A 268 23.52 -9.71 3.25
N PRO A 269 24.77 -10.20 3.37
CA PRO A 269 25.55 -10.00 4.58
C PRO A 269 25.86 -8.52 4.76
N ALA A 270 25.72 -8.03 5.99
CA ALA A 270 25.97 -6.64 6.33
C ALA A 270 27.01 -6.57 7.45
N PRO A 271 28.19 -5.96 7.22
CA PRO A 271 29.15 -5.72 8.29
C PRO A 271 28.59 -4.67 9.27
N PRO A 272 29.10 -4.63 10.52
CA PRO A 272 28.80 -3.54 11.44
C PRO A 272 29.05 -2.18 10.80
N ALA A 273 28.07 -1.29 10.94
CA ALA A 273 28.09 0.06 10.39
C ALA A 273 27.70 1.06 11.48
N THR A 274 28.07 2.32 11.31
CA THR A 274 27.67 3.42 12.20
C THR A 274 26.31 3.97 11.80
N PHE A 275 25.51 4.38 12.78
CA PHE A 275 24.21 5.01 12.51
C PHE A 275 24.38 6.28 11.66
N VAL A 276 23.61 6.35 10.57
CA VAL A 276 23.54 7.55 9.71
C VAL A 276 22.07 7.95 9.57
N PRO A 277 21.70 9.19 9.91
CA PRO A 277 20.32 9.66 9.78
C PRO A 277 19.80 9.52 8.36
N PHE A 278 18.51 9.21 8.22
CA PHE A 278 17.83 9.09 6.93
C PHE A 278 16.36 9.47 7.04
N VAL A 279 16.00 10.54 6.34
CA VAL A 279 14.64 11.03 6.19
C VAL A 279 14.34 11.12 4.70
N CYS A 280 13.25 10.50 4.27
CA CYS A 280 12.82 10.46 2.88
C CYS A 280 11.35 10.02 2.81
N TYR A 281 10.57 10.69 1.95
CA TYR A 281 9.22 10.27 1.59
C TYR A 281 9.27 9.14 0.57
N TRP A 282 8.48 8.08 0.79
CA TRP A 282 8.53 6.82 0.02
C TRP A 282 9.95 6.26 -0.17
N PRO A 283 10.65 5.98 0.95
CA PRO A 283 12.06 5.61 0.90
C PRO A 283 12.26 4.29 0.15
N THR A 284 13.30 4.25 -0.68
CA THR A 284 13.82 3.05 -1.34
C THR A 284 15.34 2.99 -1.18
N TYR A 285 15.99 1.87 -1.55
CA TYR A 285 17.46 1.80 -1.52
C TYR A 285 18.13 2.84 -2.43
N GLY A 286 17.46 3.26 -3.51
CA GLY A 286 17.98 4.27 -4.42
C GLY A 286 18.04 5.67 -3.81
N ASN A 287 17.36 5.90 -2.69
CA ASN A 287 17.39 7.17 -1.95
C ASN A 287 18.48 7.18 -0.87
N MET A 288 19.14 6.05 -0.60
CA MET A 288 20.16 5.96 0.44
C MET A 288 21.56 6.19 -0.15
N SER A 289 22.37 6.98 0.54
CA SER A 289 23.83 6.99 0.38
C SER A 289 24.42 5.61 0.69
N ARG A 290 25.69 5.41 0.34
CA ARG A 290 26.39 4.15 0.59
C ARG A 290 26.44 3.83 2.08
N GLU A 291 26.66 4.84 2.92
CA GLU A 291 26.78 4.74 4.36
C GLU A 291 25.43 4.46 5.01
N GLN A 292 24.37 5.18 4.59
CA GLN A 292 22.98 4.92 5.02
C GLN A 292 22.54 3.51 4.66
N ARG A 293 22.88 3.04 3.46
CA ARG A 293 22.54 1.69 3.00
C ARG A 293 23.31 0.61 3.78
N ALA A 294 24.57 0.85 4.12
CA ALA A 294 25.35 -0.05 4.97
C ALA A 294 24.74 -0.12 6.38
N TRP A 295 24.39 1.03 6.95
CA TRP A 295 23.67 1.09 8.23
C TRP A 295 22.34 0.34 8.17
N TYR A 296 21.52 0.59 7.15
CA TYR A 296 20.21 -0.05 6.99
C TYR A 296 20.31 -1.57 7.04
N PHE A 297 21.20 -2.18 6.25
CA PHE A 297 21.31 -3.64 6.23
C PHE A 297 21.88 -4.20 7.54
N TYR A 298 22.79 -3.47 8.19
CA TYR A 298 23.31 -3.86 9.51
C TYR A 298 22.19 -3.82 10.56
N TRP A 299 21.51 -2.67 10.70
CA TRP A 299 20.38 -2.48 11.59
C TRP A 299 19.29 -3.52 11.37
N ARG A 300 18.86 -3.73 10.12
CA ARG A 300 17.81 -4.71 9.77
C ARG A 300 18.19 -6.12 10.22
N ASN A 301 19.43 -6.53 9.99
CA ASN A 301 19.91 -7.86 10.36
C ASN A 301 20.02 -8.03 11.88
N GLU A 302 20.49 -7.01 12.60
CA GLU A 302 20.53 -7.01 14.07
C GLU A 302 19.13 -7.02 14.68
N PHE A 303 18.21 -6.23 14.13
CA PHE A 303 16.82 -6.21 14.56
C PHE A 303 16.18 -7.60 14.47
N TYR A 304 16.35 -8.30 13.33
CA TYR A 304 15.83 -9.66 13.17
C TYR A 304 16.59 -10.75 13.95
N ARG A 305 17.74 -10.42 14.55
CA ARG A 305 18.42 -11.26 15.55
C ARG A 305 17.95 -11.00 16.98
N GLY A 306 17.04 -10.05 17.18
CA GLY A 306 16.53 -9.65 18.49
C GLY A 306 17.33 -8.51 19.14
N ASN A 307 18.21 -7.84 18.40
CA ASN A 307 19.00 -6.71 18.87
C ASN A 307 18.47 -5.40 18.26
N PRO A 308 17.48 -4.74 18.87
CA PRO A 308 16.95 -3.48 18.35
C PRO A 308 17.99 -2.36 18.52
N LEU A 309 18.43 -1.77 17.41
CA LEU A 309 19.31 -0.59 17.42
C LEU A 309 18.52 0.67 17.06
N LYS A 310 19.11 1.85 17.28
CA LYS A 310 18.51 3.14 16.89
C LYS A 310 18.23 3.18 15.37
N ALA A 311 17.04 3.54 14.94
CA ALA A 311 16.73 3.75 13.53
C ALA A 311 15.81 4.93 13.33
N ASP A 312 15.82 5.48 12.12
CA ASP A 312 14.89 6.52 11.69
C ASP A 312 13.66 5.92 10.99
N LEU A 313 12.55 6.66 11.01
CA LEU A 313 11.28 6.24 10.46
C LEU A 313 11.37 5.74 9.00
N SER A 314 12.16 6.42 8.16
CA SER A 314 12.31 6.03 6.76
C SER A 314 13.00 4.66 6.60
N TYR A 315 13.92 4.27 7.48
CA TYR A 315 14.48 2.91 7.46
C TYR A 315 13.43 1.85 7.83
N ILE A 316 12.60 2.15 8.83
CA ILE A 316 11.52 1.26 9.27
C ILE A 316 10.54 1.03 8.12
N PHE A 317 10.16 2.08 7.39
CA PHE A 317 9.31 1.95 6.21
C PHE A 317 9.92 1.07 5.12
N VAL A 318 11.23 1.19 4.84
CA VAL A 318 11.89 0.30 3.87
C VAL A 318 11.80 -1.16 4.31
N ALA A 319 12.07 -1.47 5.59
CA ALA A 319 11.94 -2.83 6.12
C ALA A 319 10.50 -3.38 5.99
N VAL A 320 9.49 -2.54 6.23
CA VAL A 320 8.09 -2.94 6.03
C VAL A 320 7.76 -3.12 4.54
N TYR A 321 8.29 -2.27 3.65
CA TYR A 321 8.11 -2.41 2.21
C TYR A 321 8.74 -3.69 1.66
N GLU A 322 9.88 -4.14 2.20
CA GLU A 322 10.47 -5.44 1.86
C GLU A 322 9.49 -6.59 2.17
N ILE A 323 8.82 -6.55 3.32
CA ILE A 323 7.83 -7.54 3.75
C ILE A 323 6.59 -7.50 2.85
N ILE A 324 6.02 -6.32 2.64
CA ILE A 324 4.83 -6.11 1.79
C ILE A 324 5.09 -6.61 0.35
N ASN A 325 6.28 -6.34 -0.19
CA ASN A 325 6.66 -6.74 -1.55
C ASN A 325 7.17 -8.17 -1.67
N ARG A 326 7.02 -8.98 -0.61
CA ARG A 326 7.32 -10.42 -0.59
C ARG A 326 8.80 -10.70 -0.86
N ALA A 327 9.69 -9.86 -0.30
CA ALA A 327 11.11 -10.21 -0.18
C ALA A 327 11.30 -11.40 0.77
N TYR A 328 10.42 -11.50 1.78
CA TYR A 328 10.30 -12.63 2.69
C TYR A 328 9.12 -13.54 2.29
N PRO A 329 9.13 -14.84 2.69
CA PRO A 329 7.99 -15.72 2.52
C PRO A 329 6.72 -15.14 3.14
N VAL A 330 5.60 -15.31 2.44
CA VAL A 330 4.30 -14.89 2.98
C VAL A 330 3.86 -15.84 4.07
N GLY A 331 3.48 -15.30 5.23
CA GLY A 331 3.01 -16.09 6.36
C GLY A 331 2.98 -15.29 7.65
N ARG A 332 2.65 -15.98 8.75
CA ARG A 332 2.56 -15.38 10.08
C ARG A 332 3.90 -14.80 10.56
N GLU A 333 5.03 -15.41 10.21
CA GLU A 333 6.36 -14.91 10.57
C GLU A 333 6.65 -13.51 10.00
N SER A 334 6.26 -13.26 8.76
CA SER A 334 6.41 -11.95 8.12
C SER A 334 5.49 -10.89 8.74
N LEU A 335 4.27 -11.29 9.13
CA LEU A 335 3.38 -10.43 9.92
C LEU A 335 3.99 -10.11 11.29
N GLU A 336 4.57 -11.12 11.95
CA GLU A 336 5.23 -10.96 13.25
C GLU A 336 6.40 -9.97 13.18
N ARG A 337 7.17 -9.98 12.09
CA ARG A 337 8.20 -8.96 11.83
C ARG A 337 7.62 -7.55 11.71
N MET A 338 6.48 -7.39 11.02
CA MET A 338 5.79 -6.10 10.93
C MET A 338 5.32 -5.62 12.31
N LEU A 339 4.70 -6.50 13.09
CA LEU A 339 4.23 -6.19 14.44
C LEU A 339 5.39 -5.86 15.38
N SER A 340 6.50 -6.60 15.32
CA SER A 340 7.70 -6.36 16.13
C SER A 340 8.35 -5.01 15.80
N LEU A 341 8.47 -4.66 14.51
CA LEU A 341 8.97 -3.34 14.08
C LEU A 341 8.08 -2.23 14.62
N TRP A 342 6.77 -2.42 14.57
CA TRP A 342 5.80 -1.46 15.09
C TRP A 342 5.93 -1.31 16.62
N GLU A 343 5.93 -2.41 17.36
CA GLU A 343 6.04 -2.44 18.83
C GLU A 343 7.32 -1.77 19.33
N THR A 344 8.45 -2.07 18.69
CA THR A 344 9.76 -1.57 19.13
C THR A 344 9.88 -0.06 18.95
N TYR A 345 9.38 0.48 17.83
CA TYR A 345 9.68 1.86 17.43
C TYR A 345 8.50 2.84 17.54
N ARG A 346 7.30 2.38 17.92
CA ARG A 346 6.11 3.25 17.99
C ARG A 346 6.22 4.41 18.96
N GLU A 347 6.92 4.24 20.08
CA GLU A 347 7.08 5.33 21.07
C GLU A 347 7.97 6.45 20.51
N ALA A 348 9.06 6.07 19.82
CA ALA A 348 9.94 7.02 19.13
C ALA A 348 9.27 7.66 17.91
N PHE A 349 8.39 6.92 17.22
CA PHE A 349 7.70 7.39 16.00
C PHE A 349 6.19 7.11 16.06
N PRO A 350 5.40 7.97 16.73
CA PRO A 350 3.95 7.79 16.87
C PRO A 350 3.18 7.66 15.54
N ARG A 351 3.73 8.22 14.46
CA ARG A 351 3.19 8.12 13.11
C ARG A 351 3.10 6.68 12.59
N LEU A 352 3.86 5.73 13.17
CA LEU A 352 3.74 4.31 12.85
C LEU A 352 2.33 3.78 13.12
N ASP A 353 1.65 4.26 14.16
CA ASP A 353 0.29 3.80 14.49
C ASP A 353 -0.71 4.09 13.36
N PHE A 354 -0.50 5.15 12.59
CA PHE A 354 -1.36 5.52 11.45
C PHE A 354 -1.19 4.59 10.24
N TYR A 355 0.05 4.18 9.93
CA TYR A 355 0.36 3.35 8.76
C TYR A 355 0.28 1.86 9.06
N MET A 356 0.89 1.42 10.16
CA MET A 356 1.03 -0.01 10.51
C MET A 356 -0.32 -0.63 10.86
N SER A 357 -1.23 0.13 11.46
CA SER A 357 -2.61 -0.31 11.72
C SER A 357 -3.27 -0.82 10.44
N GLN A 358 -3.28 -0.01 9.39
CA GLN A 358 -3.84 -0.38 8.10
C GLN A 358 -2.98 -1.41 7.36
N TRP A 359 -1.66 -1.26 7.32
CA TRP A 359 -0.79 -2.17 6.56
C TRP A 359 -0.78 -3.59 7.11
N CYS A 360 -0.86 -3.79 8.43
CA CYS A 360 -1.01 -5.12 9.03
C CYS A 360 -2.36 -5.76 8.68
N VAL A 361 -3.46 -4.97 8.70
CA VAL A 361 -4.78 -5.43 8.27
C VAL A 361 -4.76 -5.83 6.80
N ASP A 362 -4.21 -4.99 5.95
CA ASP A 362 -4.05 -5.23 4.52
C ASP A 362 -3.20 -6.49 4.28
N TYR A 363 -2.12 -6.70 5.04
CA TYR A 363 -1.29 -7.89 4.93
C TYR A 363 -2.04 -9.17 5.27
N VAL A 364 -2.81 -9.17 6.36
CA VAL A 364 -3.62 -10.31 6.79
C VAL A 364 -4.70 -10.64 5.76
N ILE A 365 -5.43 -9.63 5.26
CA ILE A 365 -6.51 -9.83 4.30
C ILE A 365 -5.96 -10.23 2.92
N ALA A 366 -4.97 -9.51 2.40
CA ALA A 366 -4.42 -9.73 1.06
C ALA A 366 -3.72 -11.09 0.90
N ASN A 367 -3.22 -11.65 2.00
CA ASN A 367 -2.52 -12.93 2.02
C ASN A 367 -3.35 -14.06 2.66
N GLU A 368 -4.63 -13.84 2.97
CA GLU A 368 -5.54 -14.84 3.52
C GLU A 368 -5.01 -15.51 4.81
N LEU A 369 -4.38 -14.74 5.72
CA LEU A 369 -3.78 -15.28 6.95
C LEU A 369 -4.81 -15.54 8.04
N ASP A 370 -4.68 -16.64 8.79
CA ASP A 370 -5.47 -16.87 9.98
C ASP A 370 -4.94 -16.05 11.16
N PHE A 371 -5.64 -14.97 11.47
CA PHE A 371 -5.22 -13.98 12.45
C PHE A 371 -6.42 -13.24 13.03
N SER A 372 -6.46 -13.11 14.36
CA SER A 372 -7.45 -12.30 15.07
C SER A 372 -6.92 -10.86 15.17
N PHE A 373 -7.64 -9.90 14.59
CA PHE A 373 -7.27 -8.49 14.69
C PHE A 373 -7.30 -7.96 16.14
N SER A 374 -8.03 -8.62 17.03
CA SER A 374 -8.04 -8.34 18.47
C SER A 374 -6.67 -8.63 19.12
N GLU A 375 -5.83 -9.47 18.51
CA GLU A 375 -4.43 -9.67 18.92
C GLU A 375 -3.60 -8.40 18.80
N VAL A 376 -3.88 -7.56 17.79
CA VAL A 376 -3.19 -6.27 17.64
C VAL A 376 -3.47 -5.38 18.84
N LEU A 377 -4.72 -5.23 19.26
CA LEU A 377 -5.06 -4.38 20.41
C LEU A 377 -4.52 -4.90 21.74
N ARG A 378 -4.35 -6.22 21.88
CA ARG A 378 -3.75 -6.83 23.09
C ARG A 378 -2.27 -6.55 23.20
N ARG A 379 -1.56 -6.46 22.07
CA ARG A 379 -0.12 -6.21 22.01
C ARG A 379 0.22 -4.73 21.90
N ILE A 380 -0.57 -4.00 21.13
CA ILE A 380 -0.35 -2.60 20.74
C ILE A 380 -1.64 -1.81 21.06
N PRO A 381 -1.68 -1.12 22.20
CA PRO A 381 -2.81 -0.26 22.56
C PRO A 381 -2.92 0.91 21.57
N LEU A 382 -3.90 0.82 20.66
CA LEU A 382 -4.16 1.84 19.65
C LEU A 382 -5.17 2.87 20.14
N ALA A 383 -4.88 4.14 19.89
CA ALA A 383 -5.90 5.18 19.93
C ALA A 383 -6.98 4.90 18.87
N VAL A 384 -8.24 5.19 19.19
CA VAL A 384 -9.39 4.90 18.30
C VAL A 384 -9.22 5.55 16.92
N ALA A 385 -8.61 6.74 16.84
CA ALA A 385 -8.33 7.43 15.58
C ALA A 385 -7.38 6.67 14.64
N ASN A 386 -6.53 5.78 15.19
CA ASN A 386 -5.58 4.97 14.44
C ASN A 386 -6.12 3.57 14.12
N MET A 387 -7.35 3.22 14.50
CA MET A 387 -7.96 1.93 14.17
C MET A 387 -8.49 1.92 12.72
N ARG A 388 -7.56 1.78 11.75
CA ARG A 388 -7.81 1.89 10.31
C ARG A 388 -7.81 0.52 9.61
N PRO A 389 -8.57 0.32 8.52
CA PRO A 389 -9.43 1.30 7.84
C PRO A 389 -10.77 1.57 8.56
N CYS A 390 -11.21 0.65 9.41
CA CYS A 390 -12.34 0.87 10.30
C CYS A 390 -12.13 0.13 11.63
N LEU A 391 -12.65 0.71 12.71
CA LEU A 391 -12.44 0.19 14.05
C LEU A 391 -13.10 -1.17 14.25
N GLU A 392 -14.21 -1.45 13.55
CA GLU A 392 -14.97 -2.69 13.64
C GLU A 392 -14.08 -3.92 13.43
N ILE A 393 -13.01 -3.75 12.65
CA ILE A 393 -12.04 -4.81 12.38
C ILE A 393 -11.36 -5.27 13.68
N TYR A 394 -10.90 -4.32 14.49
CA TYR A 394 -10.11 -4.59 15.69
C TYR A 394 -10.93 -5.11 16.86
N VAL A 395 -12.24 -4.86 16.86
CA VAL A 395 -13.15 -5.28 17.93
C VAL A 395 -14.12 -6.39 17.52
N ASN A 396 -13.96 -6.94 16.31
CA ASN A 396 -14.87 -7.95 15.76
C ASN A 396 -15.03 -9.18 16.69
N ASP A 397 -13.96 -9.63 17.34
CA ASP A 397 -14.08 -10.76 18.27
C ASP A 397 -14.74 -10.36 19.59
N SER A 398 -14.43 -9.17 20.12
CA SER A 398 -15.07 -8.66 21.34
C SER A 398 -16.58 -8.53 21.16
N LEU A 399 -17.03 -8.08 19.98
CA LEU A 399 -18.44 -7.93 19.65
C LEU A 399 -19.23 -9.24 19.66
N LYS A 400 -18.58 -10.42 19.55
CA LYS A 400 -19.26 -11.72 19.66
C LYS A 400 -19.93 -11.90 21.02
N GLU A 401 -19.26 -11.41 22.06
CA GLU A 401 -19.76 -11.46 23.45
C GLU A 401 -20.75 -10.32 23.73
N GLY A 402 -20.60 -9.18 23.05
CA GLY A 402 -21.57 -8.07 23.04
C GLY A 402 -20.92 -6.69 23.10
N LEU A 403 -21.73 -5.64 23.24
CA LEU A 403 -21.20 -4.27 23.36
C LEU A 403 -20.46 -4.04 24.69
N HIS A 404 -20.86 -4.74 25.75
CA HIS A 404 -20.32 -4.53 27.09
C HIS A 404 -18.86 -4.99 27.26
N THR A 405 -18.33 -5.81 26.35
CA THR A 405 -16.93 -6.29 26.35
C THR A 405 -15.99 -5.36 25.59
N LEU A 406 -16.50 -4.37 24.87
CA LEU A 406 -15.68 -3.42 24.13
C LEU A 406 -14.82 -2.57 25.06
N PRO A 407 -13.59 -2.20 24.64
CA PRO A 407 -12.81 -1.18 25.34
C PRO A 407 -13.61 0.11 25.51
N PHE A 408 -13.53 0.74 26.68
CA PHE A 408 -14.33 1.93 27.01
C PHE A 408 -14.13 3.09 26.03
N ASP A 409 -12.91 3.25 25.53
CA ASP A 409 -12.53 4.26 24.54
C ASP A 409 -13.28 4.04 23.22
N VAL A 410 -13.42 2.78 22.80
CA VAL A 410 -14.22 2.39 21.64
C VAL A 410 -15.71 2.61 21.90
N LEU A 411 -16.20 2.27 23.10
CA LEU A 411 -17.59 2.55 23.50
C LEU A 411 -17.93 4.04 23.44
N CYS A 412 -17.02 4.90 23.88
CA CYS A 412 -17.19 6.35 23.78
C CYS A 412 -17.32 6.80 22.32
N GLU A 413 -16.60 6.16 21.39
CA GLU A 413 -16.72 6.46 19.97
C GLU A 413 -18.01 5.94 19.35
N PHE A 414 -18.62 4.89 19.92
CA PHE A 414 -19.91 4.37 19.49
C PHE A 414 -21.08 5.23 19.95
N SER A 415 -20.82 6.28 20.73
CA SER A 415 -21.83 7.15 21.34
C SER A 415 -21.84 8.52 20.66
N ASP A 416 -23.02 9.11 20.51
CA ASP A 416 -23.14 10.54 20.15
C ASP A 416 -22.79 11.46 21.34
N TYR A 417 -22.86 10.93 22.56
CA TYR A 417 -22.59 11.67 23.77
C TYR A 417 -21.11 11.58 24.13
N LYS A 418 -20.43 12.74 24.13
CA LYS A 418 -19.02 12.87 24.52
C LYS A 418 -18.88 12.83 26.05
N LEU A 419 -19.06 11.63 26.62
CA LEU A 419 -19.03 11.39 28.07
C LEU A 419 -17.74 11.91 28.74
N ARG A 420 -16.59 11.79 28.08
CA ARG A 420 -15.30 12.30 28.59
C ARG A 420 -15.25 13.82 28.76
N GLN A 421 -16.07 14.55 28.02
CA GLN A 421 -16.17 16.02 28.12
C GLN A 421 -17.19 16.45 29.19
N SER A 422 -17.83 15.49 29.86
CA SER A 422 -18.76 15.81 30.95
C SER A 422 -18.02 16.37 32.16
N ARG A 423 -18.63 17.36 32.82
CA ARG A 423 -18.13 17.91 34.09
C ARG A 423 -18.10 16.89 35.24
N PHE A 424 -18.83 15.79 35.09
CA PHE A 424 -18.84 14.70 36.08
C PHE A 424 -17.75 13.65 35.82
N TYR A 425 -17.15 13.63 34.62
CA TYR A 425 -16.17 12.62 34.25
C TYR A 425 -14.89 12.67 35.12
N PRO A 426 -14.26 13.85 35.34
CA PRO A 426 -13.09 13.94 36.20
C PRO A 426 -13.40 13.45 37.62
N GLY A 427 -12.57 12.53 38.14
CA GLY A 427 -12.73 11.93 39.46
C GLY A 427 -13.75 10.79 39.56
N HIS A 428 -14.51 10.49 38.49
CA HIS A 428 -15.50 9.41 38.47
C HIS A 428 -15.32 8.46 37.26
N GLU A 429 -14.12 8.43 36.68
CA GLU A 429 -13.82 7.72 35.44
C GLU A 429 -14.10 6.21 35.54
N ASP A 430 -13.59 5.57 36.59
CA ASP A 430 -13.80 4.14 36.84
C ASP A 430 -15.24 3.81 37.21
N LEU A 431 -15.90 4.72 37.92
CA LEU A 431 -17.31 4.57 38.28
C LEU A 431 -18.19 4.59 37.02
N LEU A 432 -17.96 5.55 36.12
CA LEU A 432 -18.66 5.65 34.84
C LEU A 432 -18.32 4.46 33.93
N ARG A 433 -17.05 4.08 33.82
CA ARG A 433 -16.61 2.93 33.02
C ARG A 433 -17.34 1.66 33.45
N ARG A 434 -17.28 1.32 34.75
CA ARG A 434 -17.95 0.13 35.30
C ARG A 434 -19.47 0.24 35.18
N GLY A 435 -20.04 1.40 35.47
CA GLY A 435 -21.48 1.65 35.39
C GLY A 435 -22.03 1.44 33.98
N VAL A 436 -21.36 1.99 32.97
CA VAL A 436 -21.76 1.83 31.56
C VAL A 436 -21.64 0.37 31.11
N THR A 437 -20.53 -0.30 31.41
CA THR A 437 -20.34 -1.72 31.08
C THR A 437 -21.41 -2.61 31.74
N ALA A 438 -21.68 -2.40 33.04
CA ALA A 438 -22.70 -3.17 33.77
C ALA A 438 -24.10 -2.92 33.21
N ALA A 439 -24.44 -1.66 32.91
CA ALA A 439 -25.69 -1.28 32.29
C ALA A 439 -25.91 -1.98 30.94
N LEU A 440 -24.89 -1.97 30.05
CA LEU A 440 -24.99 -2.64 28.76
C LEU A 440 -25.11 -4.15 28.87
N SER A 441 -24.40 -4.78 29.82
CA SER A 441 -24.50 -6.23 30.07
C SER A 441 -25.90 -6.63 30.55
N GLU A 442 -26.49 -5.85 31.46
CA GLU A 442 -27.84 -6.08 31.99
C GLU A 442 -28.93 -5.84 30.94
N VAL A 443 -28.76 -4.81 30.11
CA VAL A 443 -29.68 -4.54 28.99
C VAL A 443 -29.62 -5.67 27.96
N ASP A 444 -28.42 -6.15 27.60
CA ASP A 444 -28.25 -7.29 26.68
C ASP A 444 -28.92 -8.55 27.22
N ARG A 445 -28.66 -8.90 28.48
CA ARG A 445 -29.29 -10.06 29.14
C ARG A 445 -30.81 -9.94 29.21
N SER A 446 -31.34 -8.78 29.61
CA SER A 446 -32.78 -8.54 29.68
C SER A 446 -33.46 -8.67 28.32
N LEU A 447 -32.78 -8.26 27.24
CA LEU A 447 -33.30 -8.39 25.88
C LEU A 447 -33.28 -9.84 25.41
N ARG A 448 -32.22 -10.60 25.70
CA ARG A 448 -32.13 -12.04 25.40
C ARG A 448 -33.24 -12.83 26.11
N GLU A 449 -33.50 -12.52 27.39
CA GLU A 449 -34.59 -13.16 28.15
C GLU A 449 -35.97 -12.84 27.55
N ALA A 450 -36.21 -11.59 27.15
CA ALA A 450 -37.52 -11.14 26.70
C ALA A 450 -37.84 -11.51 25.23
N LYS A 451 -36.82 -11.51 24.35
CA LYS A 451 -37.00 -11.61 22.89
C LYS A 451 -36.16 -12.70 22.23
N GLN A 452 -35.32 -13.42 22.98
CA GLN A 452 -34.35 -14.39 22.45
C GLN A 452 -33.39 -13.82 21.39
N VAL A 453 -33.17 -12.49 21.41
CA VAL A 453 -32.27 -11.77 20.49
C VAL A 453 -31.33 -10.90 21.34
N GLY A 454 -30.03 -10.88 20.99
CA GLY A 454 -29.04 -10.04 21.65
C GLY A 454 -29.14 -8.56 21.26
N LEU A 455 -28.64 -7.66 22.10
CA LEU A 455 -28.67 -6.20 21.88
C LEU A 455 -27.95 -5.80 20.59
N LEU A 456 -26.79 -6.42 20.32
CA LEU A 456 -26.01 -6.12 19.12
C LEU A 456 -26.76 -6.51 17.84
N GLU A 457 -27.38 -7.69 17.83
CA GLU A 457 -28.19 -8.18 16.71
C GLU A 457 -29.46 -7.34 16.53
N TYR A 458 -30.13 -6.98 17.63
CA TYR A 458 -31.32 -6.15 17.62
C TYR A 458 -31.08 -4.75 17.04
N LEU A 459 -29.88 -4.19 17.27
CA LEU A 459 -29.48 -2.87 16.78
C LEU A 459 -28.74 -2.91 15.43
N ALA A 460 -28.47 -4.09 14.88
CA ALA A 460 -27.60 -4.26 13.73
C ALA A 460 -28.13 -3.51 12.49
N PRO A 461 -27.38 -2.54 11.93
CA PRO A 461 -27.75 -1.88 10.69
C PRO A 461 -27.57 -2.80 9.49
N ARG A 462 -28.04 -2.34 8.32
CA ARG A 462 -27.78 -3.05 7.06
C ARG A 462 -26.27 -3.10 6.78
N PRO A 463 -25.76 -4.24 6.28
CA PRO A 463 -24.38 -4.36 5.85
C PRO A 463 -24.01 -3.30 4.80
N ARG A 464 -22.78 -2.80 4.88
CA ARG A 464 -22.17 -1.89 3.91
C ARG A 464 -20.91 -2.50 3.34
N ARG A 465 -20.60 -2.10 2.12
CA ARG A 465 -19.37 -2.50 1.43
C ARG A 465 -18.38 -1.34 1.42
N GLU A 466 -17.25 -1.55 2.07
CA GLU A 466 -16.08 -0.68 2.01
C GLU A 466 -15.07 -1.23 1.00
N VAL A 467 -14.38 -0.33 0.31
CA VAL A 467 -13.42 -0.69 -0.74
C VAL A 467 -12.23 0.24 -0.67
N TRP A 468 -11.02 -0.32 -0.62
CA TRP A 468 -9.79 0.46 -0.60
C TRP A 468 -8.65 -0.26 -1.32
N GLU A 469 -7.57 0.49 -1.56
CA GLU A 469 -6.32 -0.05 -2.08
C GLU A 469 -5.43 -0.51 -0.93
N ALA A 470 -4.96 -1.76 -1.01
CA ALA A 470 -4.06 -2.32 -0.01
C ALA A 470 -2.74 -1.53 0.03
N TYR A 471 -2.24 -1.32 1.24
CA TYR A 471 -0.99 -0.64 1.55
C TYR A 471 -0.98 0.81 1.05
N THR A 472 -2.08 1.53 1.28
CA THR A 472 -2.17 2.96 0.97
C THR A 472 -1.00 3.71 1.61
N GLY A 473 -0.29 4.52 0.81
CA GLY A 473 0.90 5.27 1.24
C GLY A 473 2.22 4.49 1.26
N ALA A 474 2.25 3.22 0.86
CA ALA A 474 3.47 2.41 0.78
C ALA A 474 4.04 2.33 -0.65
N VAL A 475 5.33 1.99 -0.75
CA VAL A 475 5.97 1.58 -2.02
C VAL A 475 5.58 0.14 -2.34
N VAL A 476 4.73 -0.05 -3.34
CA VAL A 476 4.13 -1.36 -3.66
C VAL A 476 4.33 -1.73 -5.13
N GLY A 477 4.86 -2.92 -5.37
CA GLY A 477 4.96 -3.53 -6.69
C GLY A 477 3.66 -4.22 -7.13
N ARG A 478 3.51 -4.46 -8.44
CA ARG A 478 2.27 -5.01 -9.04
C ARG A 478 1.79 -6.32 -8.42
N SER A 479 2.69 -7.17 -7.93
CA SER A 479 2.33 -8.45 -7.30
C SER A 479 1.65 -8.31 -5.94
N ALA A 480 2.01 -7.25 -5.20
CA ALA A 480 1.50 -6.94 -3.87
C ALA A 480 0.32 -5.95 -3.92
N ALA A 481 0.19 -5.18 -5.00
CA ALA A 481 -0.93 -4.27 -5.22
C ALA A 481 -2.26 -5.05 -5.35
N LYS A 482 -3.14 -4.89 -4.35
CA LYS A 482 -4.46 -5.52 -4.30
C LYS A 482 -5.51 -4.48 -3.98
N ARG A 483 -6.71 -4.70 -4.49
CA ARG A 483 -7.92 -3.99 -4.07
C ARG A 483 -8.65 -4.88 -3.05
N VAL A 484 -8.87 -4.34 -1.86
CA VAL A 484 -9.58 -5.00 -0.77
C VAL A 484 -11.01 -4.51 -0.76
N GLU A 485 -11.95 -5.43 -0.62
CA GLU A 485 -13.37 -5.16 -0.56
C GLU A 485 -13.93 -5.87 0.65
N MET A 486 -14.46 -5.13 1.60
CA MET A 486 -14.99 -5.66 2.85
C MET A 486 -16.47 -5.36 2.96
N GLU A 487 -17.27 -6.39 3.20
CA GLU A 487 -18.64 -6.21 3.67
C GLU A 487 -18.65 -6.28 5.20
N LEU A 488 -19.13 -5.20 5.82
CA LEU A 488 -19.21 -5.08 7.26
C LEU A 488 -20.52 -4.45 7.74
N ILE A 489 -20.82 -4.61 9.01
CA ILE A 489 -21.90 -3.94 9.72
C ILE A 489 -21.31 -2.73 10.47
N PRO A 490 -21.60 -1.48 10.05
CA PRO A 490 -20.95 -0.28 10.59
C PRO A 490 -21.58 0.19 11.91
N TYR A 491 -21.37 -0.57 13.00
CA TYR A 491 -21.94 -0.28 14.31
C TYR A 491 -21.58 1.13 14.82
N SER A 492 -20.32 1.54 14.65
CA SER A 492 -19.80 2.81 15.16
C SER A 492 -20.39 4.04 14.46
N ARG A 493 -20.70 3.91 13.17
CA ARG A 493 -21.16 5.01 12.31
C ARG A 493 -22.69 5.08 12.20
N HIS A 494 -23.43 4.12 12.76
CA HIS A 494 -24.88 4.07 12.63
C HIS A 494 -25.59 5.03 13.60
N PRO A 495 -26.41 5.99 13.11
CA PRO A 495 -27.04 7.00 13.97
C PRO A 495 -27.89 6.41 15.10
N GLY A 496 -28.62 5.32 14.84
CA GLY A 496 -29.49 4.69 15.85
C GLY A 496 -28.72 4.07 17.00
N ILE A 497 -27.56 3.45 16.73
CA ILE A 497 -26.70 2.87 17.77
C ILE A 497 -26.05 4.00 18.58
N ARG A 498 -25.57 5.04 17.89
CA ARG A 498 -24.95 6.20 18.52
C ARG A 498 -25.88 6.94 19.47
N ALA A 499 -27.11 7.16 19.04
CA ALA A 499 -28.15 7.77 19.86
C ALA A 499 -28.53 6.87 21.05
N PHE A 500 -28.70 5.57 20.83
CA PHE A 500 -29.01 4.62 21.89
C PHE A 500 -27.93 4.59 22.96
N LEU A 501 -26.66 4.42 22.57
CA LEU A 501 -25.53 4.40 23.50
C LEU A 501 -25.34 5.76 24.19
N GLY A 502 -25.54 6.87 23.46
CA GLY A 502 -25.56 8.20 24.04
C GLY A 502 -26.60 8.34 25.15
N ASN A 503 -27.82 7.86 24.93
CA ASN A 503 -28.88 7.89 25.93
C ASN A 503 -28.61 6.96 27.13
N VAL A 504 -28.06 5.76 26.90
CA VAL A 504 -27.63 4.86 27.98
C VAL A 504 -26.56 5.54 28.83
N MET A 505 -25.53 6.13 28.21
CA MET A 505 -24.45 6.83 28.91
C MET A 505 -24.96 8.03 29.72
N ARG A 506 -25.83 8.87 29.14
CA ARG A 506 -26.48 10.00 29.86
C ARG A 506 -27.30 9.52 31.05
N TYR A 507 -28.01 8.40 30.91
CA TYR A 507 -28.84 7.85 31.98
C TYR A 507 -28.00 7.29 33.12
N VAL A 508 -26.98 6.47 32.80
CA VAL A 508 -26.01 5.95 33.77
C VAL A 508 -25.35 7.10 34.52
N GLU A 509 -24.90 8.13 33.81
CA GLU A 509 -24.30 9.30 34.44
C GLU A 509 -25.27 10.02 35.37
N ASN A 510 -26.54 10.22 34.98
CA ASN A 510 -27.53 10.84 35.86
C ASN A 510 -27.83 10.02 37.13
N ALA A 511 -27.85 8.69 37.00
CA ALA A 511 -28.04 7.78 38.13
C ALA A 511 -26.85 7.86 39.10
N LEU A 512 -25.62 7.85 38.58
CA LEU A 512 -24.40 7.99 39.37
C LEU A 512 -24.29 9.39 40.00
N ARG A 513 -24.61 10.47 39.28
CA ARG A 513 -24.69 11.84 39.83
C ARG A 513 -25.69 11.95 40.98
N LYS A 514 -26.76 11.12 40.98
CA LYS A 514 -27.73 11.08 42.09
C LYS A 514 -27.14 10.36 43.31
N GLN A 515 -26.41 9.27 43.10
CA GLN A 515 -25.74 8.54 44.18
C GLN A 515 -24.65 9.40 44.84
N GLU A 516 -23.81 10.06 44.02
CA GLU A 516 -22.73 10.95 44.46
C GLU A 516 -23.20 12.35 44.86
N LYS A 517 -24.52 12.60 44.89
CA LYS A 517 -25.13 13.91 45.21
C LYS A 517 -24.57 15.08 44.39
N TYR A 518 -24.08 14.82 43.19
CA TYR A 518 -23.56 15.81 42.26
C TYR A 518 -24.71 16.64 41.65
N ALA A 519 -24.50 17.95 41.48
CA ALA A 519 -25.52 18.89 40.99
C ALA A 519 -25.66 18.87 39.46
N GLY A 520 -26.87 19.14 38.95
CA GLY A 520 -27.16 19.19 37.51
C GLY A 520 -27.48 17.81 36.91
N ARG A 521 -28.57 17.74 36.15
CA ARG A 521 -29.05 16.52 35.48
C ARG A 521 -29.10 16.74 33.97
N LEU A 522 -28.63 15.76 33.23
CA LEU A 522 -28.69 15.72 31.78
C LEU A 522 -30.16 15.52 31.35
N ARG A 523 -30.61 16.27 30.34
CA ARG A 523 -31.98 16.23 29.79
C ARG A 523 -31.97 15.55 28.41
N GLY A 524 -33.15 15.23 27.88
CA GLY A 524 -33.31 14.66 26.54
C GLY A 524 -32.95 13.17 26.44
N ILE A 525 -33.14 12.41 27.52
CA ILE A 525 -32.89 10.97 27.52
C ILE A 525 -34.14 10.24 27.05
N GLU A 526 -34.06 9.61 25.90
CA GLU A 526 -35.13 8.80 25.33
C GLU A 526 -34.74 7.32 25.41
N LEU A 527 -35.25 6.64 26.45
CA LEU A 527 -35.08 5.20 26.67
C LEU A 527 -36.42 4.60 27.08
N SER A 528 -36.66 3.34 26.70
CA SER A 528 -37.88 2.63 27.11
C SER A 528 -37.89 2.33 28.61
N ALA A 529 -39.08 2.16 29.18
CA ALA A 529 -39.24 1.78 30.59
C ALA A 529 -38.62 0.40 30.93
N ALA A 530 -38.43 -0.48 29.93
CA ALA A 530 -37.72 -1.74 30.13
C ALA A 530 -36.22 -1.52 30.26
N VAL A 531 -35.62 -0.70 29.39
CA VAL A 531 -34.18 -0.41 29.38
C VAL A 531 -33.77 0.37 30.64
N THR A 532 -34.53 1.38 31.03
CA THR A 532 -34.26 2.16 32.26
C THR A 532 -34.28 1.29 33.51
N ARG A 533 -35.30 0.42 33.67
CA ARG A 533 -35.36 -0.56 34.76
C ARG A 533 -34.17 -1.52 34.76
N ALA A 534 -33.74 -1.98 33.58
CA ALA A 534 -32.54 -2.81 33.47
C ALA A 534 -31.30 -2.05 33.98
N ILE A 535 -31.08 -0.81 33.54
CA ILE A 535 -29.94 0.00 33.99
C ILE A 535 -29.98 0.22 35.51
N ASP A 536 -31.14 0.56 36.08
CA ASP A 536 -31.29 0.75 37.53
C ASP A 536 -30.97 -0.52 38.33
N ARG A 537 -31.39 -1.71 37.83
CA ARG A 537 -31.02 -3.00 38.43
C ARG A 537 -29.51 -3.22 38.40
N ALA A 538 -28.85 -2.93 37.29
CA ALA A 538 -27.40 -3.09 37.15
C ALA A 538 -26.63 -2.24 38.18
N LEU A 539 -26.99 -0.96 38.28
CA LEU A 539 -26.34 -0.03 39.18
C LEU A 539 -26.61 -0.35 40.65
N SER A 540 -27.83 -0.81 40.98
CA SER A 540 -28.20 -1.19 42.35
C SER A 540 -27.47 -2.47 42.80
N ALA A 541 -27.43 -3.49 41.94
CA ALA A 541 -26.74 -4.75 42.23
C ALA A 541 -25.23 -4.53 42.45
N LYS A 542 -24.60 -3.69 41.62
CA LYS A 542 -23.17 -3.40 41.76
C LYS A 542 -22.84 -2.59 43.01
N THR A 543 -23.73 -1.66 43.41
CA THR A 543 -23.57 -0.92 44.66
C THR A 543 -23.63 -1.85 45.88
N ALA A 544 -24.46 -2.90 45.82
CA ALA A 544 -24.53 -3.91 46.88
C ALA A 544 -23.29 -4.82 46.93
N GLU A 545 -22.74 -5.22 45.78
CA GLU A 545 -21.49 -6.00 45.71
C GLU A 545 -20.28 -5.24 46.27
N VAL A 546 -20.13 -3.95 45.93
CA VAL A 546 -19.03 -3.12 46.44
C VAL A 546 -19.12 -2.96 47.96
N ARG A 547 -20.33 -2.72 48.50
CA ARG A 547 -20.56 -2.67 49.95
C ARG A 547 -20.27 -4.01 50.64
N ALA A 548 -20.64 -5.13 50.03
CA ALA A 548 -20.36 -6.45 50.58
C ALA A 548 -18.85 -6.81 50.58
N GLN A 549 -18.07 -6.28 49.62
CA GLN A 549 -16.61 -6.40 49.59
C GLN A 549 -15.91 -5.47 50.60
N GLU A 550 -16.47 -4.29 50.87
CA GLU A 550 -16.00 -3.40 51.95
C GLU A 550 -16.34 -3.96 53.35
N GLU A 551 -17.40 -4.77 53.47
CA GLU A 551 -17.85 -5.41 54.72
C GLU A 551 -17.18 -6.76 55.02
N THR A 552 -16.37 -7.32 54.11
CA THR A 552 -15.48 -8.44 54.48
C THR A 552 -14.32 -7.90 55.34
N PRO A 553 -14.15 -8.35 56.61
CA PRO A 553 -13.14 -7.76 57.49
C PRO A 553 -11.74 -8.00 56.92
N ALA A 554 -10.99 -6.91 56.75
CA ALA A 554 -9.57 -6.96 56.42
C ALA A 554 -8.85 -7.88 57.42
N ILE A 555 -8.24 -8.97 56.93
CA ILE A 555 -7.37 -9.81 57.74
C ILE A 555 -6.17 -8.92 58.12
N LEU A 556 -6.15 -8.46 59.37
CA LEU A 556 -5.03 -7.75 59.96
C LEU A 556 -3.88 -8.77 60.15
N ILE A 557 -2.96 -8.82 59.19
CA ILE A 557 -1.75 -9.63 59.31
C ILE A 557 -0.86 -8.96 60.35
N ASP A 558 -0.70 -9.61 61.51
CA ASP A 558 0.18 -9.16 62.58
C ASP A 558 1.65 -9.35 62.16
N LEU A 559 2.25 -8.25 61.68
CA LEU A 559 3.64 -8.15 61.19
C LEU A 559 4.70 -8.55 62.25
N SER A 560 4.33 -8.58 63.53
CA SER A 560 5.21 -8.97 64.64
C SER A 560 5.71 -10.41 64.50
N ARG A 561 4.84 -11.31 64.02
CA ARG A 561 5.11 -12.75 63.92
C ARG A 561 5.92 -13.12 62.68
N ALA A 562 5.80 -12.31 61.61
CA ALA A 562 6.59 -12.47 60.39
C ALA A 562 8.07 -12.10 60.62
N ALA A 563 8.35 -11.09 61.45
CA ALA A 563 9.71 -10.67 61.79
C ALA A 563 10.45 -11.64 62.73
N GLU A 564 9.71 -12.46 63.50
CA GLU A 564 10.28 -13.58 64.28
C GLU A 564 10.62 -14.76 63.38
N LEU A 565 9.74 -15.10 62.43
CA LEU A 565 9.98 -16.14 61.42
C LEU A 565 11.16 -15.82 60.49
N GLU A 566 11.36 -14.55 60.11
CA GLU A 566 12.55 -14.13 59.36
C GLU A 566 13.84 -14.27 60.20
N ARG A 567 13.83 -13.83 61.47
CA ARG A 567 15.00 -13.98 62.34
C ARG A 567 15.36 -15.44 62.60
N ASP A 568 14.37 -16.28 62.87
CA ASP A 568 14.58 -17.71 63.10
C ASP A 568 15.04 -18.42 61.81
N SER A 569 14.57 -17.96 60.64
CA SER A 569 15.02 -18.48 59.35
C SER A 569 16.48 -18.09 59.05
N TRP A 570 16.86 -16.84 59.29
CA TRP A 570 18.24 -16.36 59.11
C TRP A 570 19.23 -17.01 60.09
N ASP A 571 18.84 -17.24 61.35
CA ASP A 571 19.68 -17.96 62.32
C ASP A 571 19.89 -19.43 61.91
N ASN A 572 18.88 -20.07 61.32
CA ASN A 572 19.01 -21.43 60.79
C ASN A 572 19.92 -21.47 59.55
N THR A 573 19.80 -20.49 58.65
CA THR A 573 20.69 -20.35 57.50
C THR A 573 22.14 -20.08 57.91
N ARG A 574 22.36 -19.28 58.96
CA ARG A 574 23.70 -19.00 59.51
C ARG A 574 24.34 -20.25 60.12
N ARG A 575 23.58 -21.05 60.87
CA ARG A 575 24.03 -22.35 61.39
C ARG A 575 24.35 -23.38 60.29
N LEU A 576 23.61 -23.34 59.18
CA LEU A 576 23.87 -24.19 58.01
C LEU A 576 25.12 -23.76 57.24
N ILE A 577 25.42 -22.45 57.17
CA ILE A 577 26.63 -21.92 56.55
C ILE A 577 27.88 -22.23 57.38
N ASP A 578 27.80 -22.06 58.70
CA ASP A 578 28.92 -22.37 59.61
C ASP A 578 29.23 -23.89 59.62
N ALA A 579 28.20 -24.75 59.51
CA ALA A 579 28.38 -26.21 59.41
C ALA A 579 28.98 -26.68 58.08
N VAL A 580 28.88 -25.87 57.01
CA VAL A 580 29.46 -26.17 55.69
C VAL A 580 30.90 -25.66 55.58
N GLN A 581 31.28 -24.63 56.34
CA GLN A 581 32.65 -24.08 56.36
C GLN A 581 33.68 -24.90 57.16
N GLU A 582 33.26 -25.83 58.03
CA GLU A 582 34.20 -26.72 58.77
C GLU A 582 34.74 -27.92 57.94
N SER A 583 34.37 -28.08 56.66
CA SER A 583 34.67 -29.32 55.92
C SER A 583 35.13 -29.18 54.46
N GLN A 584 35.95 -28.17 54.13
CA GLN A 584 36.90 -28.24 52.99
C GLN A 584 37.94 -27.09 53.01
N PRO A 585 39.23 -27.34 52.66
CA PRO A 585 40.29 -26.34 52.66
C PRO A 585 40.34 -25.48 51.38
N GLU A 586 40.92 -24.30 51.54
CA GLU A 586 41.08 -23.17 50.61
C GLU A 586 41.85 -23.50 49.32
N GLU A 587 41.38 -22.97 48.18
CA GLU A 587 42.22 -22.62 47.02
C GLU A 587 41.81 -21.23 46.48
N GLU A 588 42.77 -20.33 46.41
CA GLU A 588 42.65 -18.90 46.07
C GLU A 588 42.38 -18.64 44.58
N LEU A 589 41.55 -17.65 44.28
CA LEU A 589 41.47 -16.98 42.97
C LEU A 589 41.43 -15.45 43.14
N PRO A 590 42.02 -14.67 42.20
CA PRO A 590 42.54 -13.33 42.47
C PRO A 590 41.49 -12.20 42.36
N ALA A 591 41.81 -11.10 43.05
CA ALA A 591 40.99 -9.91 43.23
C ALA A 591 40.67 -9.15 41.92
N PHE A 592 39.40 -8.77 41.77
CA PHE A 592 38.94 -7.79 40.78
C PHE A 592 38.39 -6.56 41.50
N ASP A 593 38.95 -5.40 41.19
CA ASP A 593 38.52 -4.08 41.65
C ASP A 593 37.10 -3.76 41.14
N LEU A 594 36.23 -3.31 42.04
CA LEU A 594 34.92 -2.73 41.72
C LEU A 594 35.03 -1.19 41.65
N PRO A 595 34.56 -0.52 40.59
CA PRO A 595 34.47 0.93 40.56
C PRO A 595 33.34 1.45 41.47
N GLN A 596 33.59 2.58 42.13
CA GLN A 596 32.63 3.32 42.98
C GLN A 596 31.54 4.04 42.16
N PRO A 597 30.37 4.35 42.78
CA PRO A 597 29.23 4.94 42.08
C PRO A 597 29.40 6.46 41.87
N GLU A 598 29.09 6.92 40.66
CA GLU A 598 28.95 8.34 40.32
C GLU A 598 27.56 8.91 40.68
N PRO A 599 27.45 10.22 40.94
CA PRO A 599 26.26 10.86 41.50
C PRO A 599 25.15 11.14 40.45
N GLU A 600 23.90 11.21 40.94
CA GLU A 600 22.69 11.48 40.14
C GLU A 600 22.74 12.84 39.40
N PRO A 601 22.28 12.91 38.14
CA PRO A 601 22.17 14.17 37.43
C PRO A 601 20.91 14.94 37.80
N VAL A 602 21.13 16.23 38.09
CA VAL A 602 20.14 17.29 38.32
C VAL A 602 19.24 17.51 37.07
N PRO A 603 17.93 17.78 37.22
CA PRO A 603 17.04 17.93 36.07
C PRO A 603 17.29 19.25 35.32
N MET A 604 17.45 19.16 34.00
CA MET A 604 17.46 20.31 33.09
C MET A 604 16.02 20.77 32.78
N PRO A 605 15.76 22.08 32.55
CA PRO A 605 14.42 22.57 32.27
C PRO A 605 13.99 22.22 30.83
N LEU A 606 12.71 21.88 30.70
CA LEU A 606 12.00 21.69 29.43
C LEU A 606 12.01 22.99 28.61
N PRO A 607 12.26 22.95 27.29
CA PRO A 607 11.82 24.01 26.41
C PRO A 607 10.30 23.91 26.24
N GLU A 608 9.61 25.02 26.51
CA GLU A 608 8.21 25.21 26.13
C GLU A 608 8.11 25.23 24.59
N GLU A 609 7.39 24.28 23.99
CA GLU A 609 6.92 24.41 22.60
C GLU A 609 5.70 25.35 22.60
N ASP A 610 5.99 26.64 22.60
CA ASP A 610 5.09 27.63 22.02
C ASP A 610 4.88 27.26 20.54
N ALA A 611 3.62 27.14 20.13
CA ALA A 611 3.25 27.19 18.72
C ALA A 611 3.65 28.57 18.19
N ALA A 612 4.83 28.64 17.57
CA ALA A 612 5.31 29.87 16.96
C ALA A 612 4.35 30.25 15.80
N PRO A 613 3.85 31.51 15.76
CA PRO A 613 3.18 32.00 14.57
C PRO A 613 4.20 32.02 13.42
N VAL A 614 3.77 31.62 12.23
CA VAL A 614 4.58 31.66 11.00
C VAL A 614 5.17 33.07 10.86
N SER A 615 6.45 33.22 11.18
CA SER A 615 7.14 34.51 11.15
C SER A 615 7.59 34.79 9.72
N GLY A 616 7.49 36.05 9.28
CA GLY A 616 7.91 36.48 7.94
C GLY A 616 9.38 36.20 7.62
N GLU A 617 10.21 35.88 8.62
CA GLU A 617 11.60 35.47 8.45
C GLU A 617 11.75 34.16 7.66
N GLY A 618 10.80 33.22 7.77
CA GLY A 618 10.83 31.96 7.03
C GLY A 618 10.62 32.16 5.52
N PHE A 619 9.73 33.07 5.13
CA PHE A 619 9.48 33.41 3.72
C PHE A 619 10.63 34.21 3.10
N ALA A 620 11.30 35.08 3.87
CA ALA A 620 12.51 35.76 3.42
C ALA A 620 13.67 34.76 3.16
N ALA A 621 13.83 33.76 4.04
CA ALA A 621 14.80 32.68 3.86
C ALA A 621 14.48 31.79 2.65
N LEU A 622 13.19 31.51 2.41
CA LEU A 622 12.72 30.81 1.21
C LEU A 622 13.05 31.62 -0.05
N ALA A 623 12.66 32.89 -0.08
CA ALA A 623 12.88 33.78 -1.22
C ALA A 623 14.37 33.83 -1.61
N ALA A 624 15.28 33.87 -0.64
CA ALA A 624 16.73 33.84 -0.86
C ALA A 624 17.23 32.56 -1.55
N GLN A 625 16.57 31.42 -1.35
CA GLN A 625 16.97 30.12 -1.91
C GLN A 625 16.27 29.77 -3.24
N LEU A 626 15.18 30.46 -3.57
CA LEU A 626 14.50 30.28 -4.85
C LEU A 626 15.38 30.69 -6.04
N GLN A 627 15.54 29.76 -6.99
CA GLN A 627 16.19 30.03 -8.27
C GLN A 627 15.38 31.03 -9.11
N PRO A 628 15.98 31.74 -10.07
CA PRO A 628 15.29 32.74 -10.89
C PRO A 628 14.03 32.18 -11.57
N VAL A 629 14.08 30.94 -12.06
CA VAL A 629 12.92 30.25 -12.66
C VAL A 629 11.81 29.97 -11.65
N HIS A 630 12.14 29.64 -10.39
CA HIS A 630 11.15 29.41 -9.34
C HIS A 630 10.40 30.68 -8.98
N ARG A 631 11.11 31.81 -8.91
CA ARG A 631 10.50 33.12 -8.64
C ARG A 631 9.59 33.57 -9.77
N GLU A 632 10.01 33.38 -11.02
CA GLU A 632 9.21 33.72 -12.21
C GLU A 632 7.95 32.86 -12.30
N LEU A 633 8.05 31.57 -11.98
CA LEU A 633 6.92 30.65 -11.93
C LEU A 633 5.92 31.03 -10.82
N LEU A 634 6.40 31.28 -9.60
CA LEU A 634 5.55 31.70 -8.47
C LEU A 634 4.88 33.07 -8.74
N ALA A 635 5.59 34.02 -9.34
CA ALA A 635 5.03 35.30 -9.73
C ALA A 635 3.98 35.19 -10.83
N ALA A 636 4.10 34.23 -11.76
CA ALA A 636 3.07 33.94 -12.75
C ALA A 636 1.84 33.24 -12.13
N MET A 637 2.03 32.33 -11.17
CA MET A 637 0.95 31.69 -10.43
C MET A 637 0.17 32.68 -9.55
N LEU A 638 0.85 33.62 -8.88
CA LEU A 638 0.20 34.67 -8.08
C LEU A 638 -0.60 35.66 -8.92
N ARG A 639 -0.23 35.85 -10.20
CA ARG A 639 -0.98 36.66 -11.18
C ARG A 639 -2.14 35.90 -11.83
N GLY A 640 -2.29 34.61 -11.54
CA GLY A 640 -3.34 33.75 -12.11
C GLY A 640 -3.15 33.49 -13.60
N GLU A 641 -1.90 33.45 -14.09
CA GLU A 641 -1.62 33.11 -15.49
C GLU A 641 -2.00 31.66 -15.80
N ASP A 642 -2.31 31.38 -17.08
CA ASP A 642 -2.77 30.06 -17.50
C ASP A 642 -1.65 29.01 -17.51
N SER A 643 -2.03 27.74 -17.54
CA SER A 643 -1.10 26.60 -17.50
C SER A 643 -0.13 26.55 -18.69
N VAL A 644 -0.42 27.27 -19.78
CA VAL A 644 0.46 27.37 -20.95
C VAL A 644 1.60 28.34 -20.69
N ALA A 645 1.35 29.46 -20.01
CA ALA A 645 2.37 30.40 -19.58
C ALA A 645 3.32 29.77 -18.53
N LEU A 646 2.77 29.06 -17.54
CA LEU A 646 3.55 28.33 -16.53
C LEU A 646 4.44 27.24 -17.15
N ALA A 647 3.92 26.50 -18.14
CA ALA A 647 4.68 25.52 -18.90
C ALA A 647 5.80 26.15 -19.75
N ALA A 648 5.60 27.35 -20.28
CA ALA A 648 6.63 28.06 -21.03
C ALA A 648 7.80 28.51 -20.14
N ILE A 649 7.52 28.98 -18.91
CA ILE A 649 8.55 29.37 -17.93
C ILE A 649 9.38 28.13 -17.52
N ALA A 650 8.73 27.01 -17.21
CA ALA A 650 9.42 25.78 -16.84
C ALA A 650 10.29 25.22 -17.97
N MET A 651 9.81 25.33 -19.21
CA MET A 651 10.50 24.89 -20.42
C MET A 651 11.78 25.70 -20.70
N GLN A 652 11.83 26.99 -20.34
CA GLN A 652 13.04 27.81 -20.48
C GLN A 652 14.19 27.32 -19.57
N ALA A 653 13.85 26.68 -18.44
CA ALA A 653 14.79 26.04 -17.55
C ALA A 653 14.99 24.54 -17.82
N PHE A 654 14.53 24.03 -18.97
CA PHE A 654 14.59 22.60 -19.33
C PHE A 654 13.93 21.66 -18.31
N SER A 655 12.90 22.13 -17.61
CA SER A 655 12.15 21.37 -16.61
C SER A 655 10.64 21.31 -16.93
N PHE A 656 9.89 20.58 -16.12
CA PHE A 656 8.42 20.51 -16.19
C PHE A 656 7.82 21.33 -15.03
N PRO A 657 6.65 21.97 -15.20
CA PRO A 657 6.00 22.72 -14.12
C PRO A 657 5.83 21.91 -12.84
N GLU A 658 5.43 20.64 -12.97
CA GLU A 658 5.22 19.73 -11.84
C GLU A 658 6.53 19.45 -11.09
N ALA A 659 7.65 19.34 -11.81
CA ALA A 659 8.96 19.17 -11.18
C ALA A 659 9.41 20.46 -10.47
N LEU A 660 9.13 21.64 -11.04
CA LEU A 660 9.42 22.91 -10.39
C LEU A 660 8.50 23.18 -9.19
N TYR A 661 7.25 22.71 -9.22
CA TYR A 661 6.34 22.77 -8.07
C TYR A 661 6.84 21.88 -6.94
N ASP A 662 7.31 20.67 -7.27
CA ASP A 662 7.94 19.78 -6.32
C ASP A 662 9.21 20.41 -5.73
N ASP A 663 10.07 21.02 -6.55
CA ASP A 663 11.29 21.71 -6.10
C ASP A 663 10.97 22.92 -5.20
N ILE A 664 9.93 23.70 -5.54
CA ILE A 664 9.46 24.84 -4.72
C ILE A 664 8.86 24.35 -3.40
N ASN A 665 8.08 23.27 -3.43
CA ASN A 665 7.48 22.69 -2.23
C ASN A 665 8.52 22.04 -1.32
N GLU A 666 9.57 21.45 -1.89
CA GLU A 666 10.72 20.91 -1.15
C GLU A 666 11.47 22.05 -0.45
N LEU A 667 11.77 23.13 -1.17
CA LEU A 667 12.40 24.32 -0.58
C LEU A 667 11.53 24.99 0.50
N ALA A 668 10.21 25.08 0.27
CA ALA A 668 9.27 25.64 1.23
C ALA A 668 9.15 24.78 2.49
N ALA A 669 9.09 23.45 2.33
CA ALA A 669 9.06 22.53 3.45
C ALA A 669 10.33 22.65 4.32
N ASP A 670 11.49 22.90 3.70
CA ASP A 670 12.76 23.07 4.41
C ASP A 670 12.87 24.41 5.15
N THR A 671 12.25 25.48 4.65
CA THR A 671 12.38 26.83 5.25
C THR A 671 11.21 27.25 6.12
N ILE A 672 9.97 27.05 5.65
CA ILE A 672 8.75 27.46 6.36
C ILE A 672 8.03 26.28 7.02
N GLY A 673 8.48 25.04 6.76
CA GLY A 673 7.89 23.83 7.35
C GLY A 673 6.58 23.40 6.72
N ASP A 674 6.20 23.97 5.58
CA ASP A 674 4.92 23.75 4.91
C ASP A 674 5.03 23.76 3.38
N ILE A 675 4.04 23.20 2.69
CA ILE A 675 3.95 23.16 1.22
C ILE A 675 3.20 24.37 0.68
N LEU A 676 3.68 24.94 -0.43
CA LEU A 676 3.09 26.14 -1.02
C LEU A 676 2.07 25.83 -2.11
N ILE A 677 2.29 24.77 -2.89
CA ILE A 677 1.53 24.43 -4.10
C ILE A 677 0.85 23.08 -3.89
N ASP A 678 -0.46 23.02 -4.07
CA ASP A 678 -1.24 21.79 -3.97
C ASP A 678 -1.00 20.88 -5.19
N ALA A 679 -0.69 19.61 -4.95
CA ALA A 679 -0.38 18.62 -5.98
C ALA A 679 -1.61 18.12 -6.77
N GLU A 680 -2.84 18.31 -6.27
CA GLU A 680 -4.06 17.93 -7.00
C GLU A 680 -4.63 19.09 -7.83
N SER A 681 -4.54 20.33 -7.35
CA SER A 681 -5.08 21.51 -8.02
C SER A 681 -4.04 22.36 -8.77
N ASN A 682 -2.74 22.19 -8.47
CA ASN A 682 -1.64 23.02 -8.95
C ASN A 682 -1.81 24.53 -8.63
N GLU A 683 -2.50 24.84 -7.54
CA GLU A 683 -2.70 26.21 -7.05
C GLU A 683 -1.90 26.46 -5.77
N ILE A 684 -1.54 27.72 -5.51
CA ILE A 684 -0.88 28.13 -4.26
C ILE A 684 -1.93 28.19 -3.15
N TYR A 685 -1.65 27.58 -1.99
CA TYR A 685 -2.55 27.65 -0.84
C TYR A 685 -2.84 29.10 -0.43
N GLU A 686 -4.13 29.41 -0.23
CA GLU A 686 -4.63 30.76 0.08
C GLU A 686 -3.94 31.40 1.30
N GLU A 687 -3.59 30.59 2.31
CA GLU A 687 -2.96 31.05 3.55
C GLU A 687 -1.51 31.55 3.37
N HIS A 688 -0.84 31.15 2.28
CA HIS A 688 0.55 31.51 1.99
C HIS A 688 0.70 32.56 0.89
N ARG A 689 -0.38 32.91 0.19
CA ARG A 689 -0.36 33.84 -0.96
C ARG A 689 0.11 35.25 -0.59
N ASP A 690 -0.41 35.83 0.49
CA ASP A 690 -0.11 37.22 0.87
C ASP A 690 1.32 37.39 1.38
N ALA A 691 1.83 36.41 2.14
CA ALA A 691 3.20 36.39 2.64
C ALA A 691 4.22 36.20 1.49
N LEU A 692 3.93 35.29 0.56
CA LEU A 692 4.77 35.04 -0.61
C LEU A 692 4.78 36.23 -1.59
N ALA A 693 3.65 36.93 -1.75
CA ALA A 693 3.54 38.11 -2.61
C ALA A 693 4.27 39.34 -2.05
N ALA A 694 4.52 39.41 -0.74
CA ALA A 694 5.29 40.48 -0.11
C ALA A 694 6.80 40.37 -0.39
N GLU A 695 7.33 39.14 -0.46
CA GLU A 695 8.76 38.85 -0.64
C GLU A 695 9.20 38.71 -2.11
N LEU A 696 8.25 38.46 -3.04
CA LEU A 696 8.51 38.34 -4.48
C LEU A 696 8.39 39.66 -5.27
N LYS A 697 8.23 40.80 -4.58
CA LYS A 697 8.07 42.15 -5.19
C LYS A 697 9.37 42.84 -5.56
#